data_AF-A0A1I8CFK1-F1
#
_entry.id   AF-A0A1I8CFK1-F1
#
_cell.length_a   1.000
_cell.length_b   1.000
_cell.length_c   1.000
_cell.angle_alpha   90.00
_cell.angle_beta   90.00
_cell.angle_gamma   90.00
#
_symmetry.space_group_name_H-M   'P 1'
#
loop_
_entity.id
_entity.type
_entity.pdbx_description
1 polymer ?
#
loop_
_entity_poly.entity_id
_entity_poly.type
_entity_poly.pdbx_seq_one_letter_code
_entity_poly.pdbx_strand_id
1 'polypeptide(L)'
;MVCMDNDNSTEKLPYDDKDMNYFFSIVAIGNIAGAIPCEFMITHLGTKNAVSIYLMISIVSTFLLPYALQTSYWYGMTLRFFQGFSWAITLIASGTTTYSWSTLSAGGVYMTSLSLHGQIAPLFTSLVSGQLCAHGFGSWSIFYFHAIVSICCLCIYYTIHSDEPENNRFIPHGSAEIYQIKEGKDDNNSKDKNLHLEPVPYAKALFNPTLLLGNASYLVFFFGFHLWLHFNQKLNFDVGTTGIVVGLPYIVAIVCKFFAGYMSDRGCNCLSPVLKLKFLHGSTQLTVGVSFIVMGMFATQFPVLDIICFTIQVSAGAMVSGSIFKICQLVSRQHFHFIMAICSIANSVALIIVPTLARFIMPEYELMGYVDVNVVAPFWNDLGKKAIQLYKQYYPKSTAITVFVDFTLFDGNKLFGTIVITIQISMLHRAKFIISGKAISSAPASRDYRDYIRDTWKKTSEPEIPVVFVCGKGNYDLKNEESVYQDILQLDFIDSYKNLTLKMMGIYDYFIKNSQVEEIIVINDDTIVNATSLKELTRKKYTKPTMIGKVSRGYPRLFFKWLPWYVSSETYKHKCYPPFIQGSSFIINRPAAQLIHDNICRFPFVHLDDVFMGIITNCLEIKNQHEEGFDHHWLTEFVVFHYQYSRYTANQMRSFWKQIQNKL
;
A
#
# COMPACT_ATOMS: atom_id res chain seq x y z
N MET A 1 11.92 -2.14 -15.68
CA MET A 1 13.13 -1.40 -16.11
C MET A 1 14.16 -2.44 -16.49
N VAL A 2 14.94 -2.17 -17.54
CA VAL A 2 16.09 -2.96 -17.97
C VAL A 2 17.33 -2.15 -17.60
N CYS A 3 18.24 -2.76 -16.85
CA CYS A 3 19.55 -2.19 -16.58
C CYS A 3 20.42 -2.41 -17.82
N MET A 4 21.09 -1.35 -18.26
CA MET A 4 21.93 -1.37 -19.45
C MET A 4 23.32 -1.92 -19.17
N ASP A 5 23.98 -2.40 -20.22
CA ASP A 5 25.40 -2.73 -20.18
C ASP A 5 26.22 -1.44 -20.19
N ASN A 6 27.26 -1.38 -19.34
CA ASN A 6 28.26 -0.30 -19.25
C ASN A 6 27.82 1.10 -18.81
N ASP A 7 26.52 1.37 -18.62
CA ASP A 7 26.03 2.56 -17.95
C ASP A 7 25.11 2.14 -16.80
N ASN A 8 25.27 2.72 -15.60
CA ASN A 8 24.31 2.58 -14.47
C ASN A 8 22.92 3.18 -14.79
N SER A 9 22.59 3.35 -16.06
CA SER A 9 21.30 3.82 -16.56
C SER A 9 20.31 2.67 -16.66
N THR A 10 19.05 2.97 -16.37
CA THR A 10 17.93 2.05 -16.53
C THR A 10 17.02 2.58 -17.61
N GLU A 11 16.65 1.76 -18.59
CA GLU A 11 15.68 2.12 -19.62
C GLU A 11 14.37 1.34 -19.39
N LYS A 12 13.24 2.01 -19.63
CA LYS A 12 11.94 1.34 -19.65
C LYS A 12 11.78 0.72 -21.05
N LEU A 13 11.49 -0.58 -21.11
CA LEU A 13 11.14 -1.21 -22.39
C LEU A 13 9.98 -0.43 -23.05
N PRO A 14 9.94 -0.33 -24.39
CA PRO A 14 8.98 0.46 -25.14
C PRO A 14 7.59 -0.22 -25.21
N TYR A 15 7.11 -0.76 -24.09
CA TYR A 15 5.79 -1.37 -23.97
C TYR A 15 4.95 -0.53 -23.00
N ASP A 16 3.70 -0.32 -23.36
CA ASP A 16 2.76 0.37 -22.50
C ASP A 16 2.42 -0.47 -21.25
N ASP A 17 1.78 0.14 -20.26
CA ASP A 17 1.45 -0.58 -19.03
C ASP A 17 0.40 -1.69 -19.26
N LYS A 18 -0.39 -1.61 -20.34
CA LYS A 18 -1.41 -2.62 -20.69
C LYS A 18 -0.74 -3.89 -21.24
N ASP A 19 0.20 -3.75 -22.15
CA ASP A 19 1.02 -4.80 -22.73
C ASP A 19 1.82 -5.52 -21.64
N MET A 20 2.36 -4.77 -20.67
CA MET A 20 3.03 -5.36 -19.51
C MET A 20 2.07 -6.19 -18.64
N ASN A 21 0.83 -5.76 -18.43
CA ASN A 21 -0.15 -6.55 -17.66
C ASN A 21 -0.54 -7.85 -18.38
N TYR A 22 -0.70 -7.84 -19.71
CA TYR A 22 -0.90 -9.06 -20.49
C TYR A 22 0.30 -10.00 -20.42
N PHE A 23 1.51 -9.43 -20.44
CA PHE A 23 2.76 -10.16 -20.32
C PHE A 23 2.93 -10.88 -18.97
N PHE A 24 2.39 -10.33 -17.88
CA PHE A 24 2.30 -11.03 -16.60
C PHE A 24 1.18 -12.08 -16.58
N SER A 25 0.03 -11.78 -17.18
CA SER A 25 -1.16 -12.64 -17.15
C SER A 25 -0.99 -13.92 -17.98
N ILE A 26 -0.23 -13.87 -19.09
CA ILE A 26 -0.04 -15.02 -19.97
C ILE A 26 0.67 -16.20 -19.28
N VAL A 27 1.49 -15.93 -18.25
CA VAL A 27 2.14 -16.98 -17.44
C VAL A 27 1.09 -17.79 -16.66
N ALA A 28 0.06 -17.14 -16.13
CA ALA A 28 -1.04 -17.82 -15.44
C ALA A 28 -1.85 -18.70 -16.41
N ILE A 29 -2.13 -18.18 -17.61
CA ILE A 29 -2.81 -18.93 -18.67
C ILE A 29 -1.98 -20.15 -19.08
N GLY A 30 -0.66 -19.97 -19.23
CA GLY A 30 0.30 -21.04 -19.48
C GLY A 30 0.21 -22.15 -18.44
N ASN A 31 0.23 -21.80 -17.15
CA ASN A 31 0.15 -22.78 -16.06
C ASN A 31 -1.16 -23.60 -16.10
N ILE A 32 -2.30 -22.94 -16.32
CA ILE A 32 -3.60 -23.62 -16.46
C ILE A 32 -3.56 -24.62 -17.63
N ALA A 33 -3.02 -24.20 -18.78
CA ALA A 33 -2.87 -25.07 -19.95
C ALA A 33 -1.90 -26.24 -19.69
N GLY A 34 -0.81 -25.99 -18.94
CA GLY A 34 0.19 -26.98 -18.57
C GLY A 34 -0.28 -28.01 -17.57
N ALA A 35 -1.24 -27.68 -16.70
CA ALA A 35 -1.77 -28.60 -15.69
C ALA A 35 -2.57 -29.76 -16.29
N ILE A 36 -3.22 -29.55 -17.44
CA ILE A 36 -4.08 -30.55 -18.10
C ILE A 36 -3.27 -31.78 -18.60
N PRO A 37 -2.25 -31.62 -19.47
CA PRO A 37 -1.46 -32.75 -19.95
C PRO A 37 -0.48 -33.30 -18.90
N CYS A 38 -0.20 -32.55 -17.85
CA CYS A 38 0.76 -32.93 -16.80
C CYS A 38 0.38 -34.25 -16.13
N GLU A 39 -0.89 -34.43 -15.81
CA GLU A 39 -1.39 -35.63 -15.14
C GLU A 39 -1.22 -36.88 -16.01
N PHE A 40 -1.58 -36.74 -17.29
CA PHE A 40 -1.37 -37.79 -18.29
C PHE A 40 0.11 -38.14 -18.44
N MET A 41 1.00 -37.13 -18.45
CA MET A 41 2.44 -37.36 -18.55
C MET A 41 2.99 -38.09 -17.32
N ILE A 42 2.59 -37.73 -16.11
CA ILE A 42 3.06 -38.37 -14.88
C ILE A 42 2.62 -39.84 -14.82
N THR A 43 1.37 -40.11 -15.18
CA THR A 43 0.79 -41.45 -15.15
C THR A 43 1.39 -42.39 -16.20
N HIS A 44 1.74 -41.88 -17.39
CA HIS A 44 2.30 -42.71 -18.47
C HIS A 44 3.83 -42.73 -18.56
N LEU A 45 4.51 -41.61 -18.26
CA LEU A 45 5.96 -41.48 -18.41
C LEU A 45 6.71 -41.51 -17.07
N GLY A 46 6.00 -41.45 -15.95
CA GLY A 46 6.60 -41.30 -14.62
C GLY A 46 6.89 -39.85 -14.25
N THR A 47 7.06 -39.59 -12.95
CA THR A 47 7.26 -38.23 -12.42
C THR A 47 8.59 -37.65 -12.90
N LYS A 48 9.65 -38.44 -12.88
CA LYS A 48 11.00 -38.06 -13.29
C LYS A 48 11.05 -37.51 -14.73
N ASN A 49 10.44 -38.23 -15.67
CA ASN A 49 10.44 -37.84 -17.07
C ASN A 49 9.54 -36.62 -17.31
N ALA A 50 8.36 -36.58 -16.70
CA ALA A 50 7.46 -35.44 -16.79
C ALA A 50 8.12 -34.14 -16.29
N VAL A 51 8.75 -34.17 -15.10
CA VAL A 51 9.51 -33.03 -14.54
C VAL A 51 10.64 -32.61 -15.47
N SER A 52 11.38 -33.57 -16.03
CA SER A 52 12.50 -33.28 -16.93
C SER A 52 12.06 -32.59 -18.22
N ILE A 53 10.95 -33.03 -18.82
CA ILE A 53 10.38 -32.41 -20.03
C ILE A 53 9.89 -30.99 -19.74
N TYR A 54 9.11 -30.80 -18.67
CA TYR A 54 8.62 -29.47 -18.28
C TYR A 54 9.78 -28.51 -17.95
N LEU A 55 10.83 -29.00 -17.27
CA LEU A 55 12.01 -28.19 -16.96
C LEU A 55 12.80 -27.83 -18.23
N MET A 56 12.91 -28.74 -19.19
CA MET A 56 13.55 -28.45 -20.49
C MET A 56 12.82 -27.34 -21.25
N ILE A 57 11.47 -27.40 -21.28
CA ILE A 57 10.64 -26.33 -21.88
C ILE A 57 10.92 -24.98 -21.19
N SER A 58 11.04 -24.97 -19.86
CA SER A 58 11.36 -23.75 -19.08
C SER A 58 12.76 -23.20 -19.38
N ILE A 59 13.75 -24.08 -19.50
CA ILE A 59 15.14 -23.71 -19.82
C ILE A 59 15.21 -23.06 -21.20
N VAL A 60 14.66 -23.71 -22.21
CA VAL A 60 14.68 -23.22 -23.59
C VAL A 60 13.95 -21.88 -23.70
N SER A 61 12.75 -21.79 -23.08
CA SER A 61 11.98 -20.54 -23.10
C SER A 61 12.67 -19.40 -22.35
N THR A 62 13.34 -19.68 -21.23
CA THR A 62 14.11 -18.68 -20.47
C THR A 62 15.34 -18.21 -21.23
N PHE A 63 16.08 -19.13 -21.87
CA PHE A 63 17.28 -18.80 -22.65
C PHE A 63 16.96 -17.94 -23.88
N LEU A 64 15.86 -18.25 -24.58
CA LEU A 64 15.47 -17.55 -25.81
C LEU A 64 14.73 -16.23 -25.55
N LEU A 65 14.25 -15.98 -24.32
CA LEU A 65 13.40 -14.83 -24.01
C LEU A 65 14.04 -13.46 -24.31
N PRO A 66 15.33 -13.20 -23.98
CA PRO A 66 15.98 -11.93 -24.33
C PRO A 66 15.94 -11.64 -25.83
N TYR A 67 16.31 -12.62 -26.65
CA TYR A 67 16.33 -12.51 -28.11
C TYR A 67 14.91 -12.33 -28.68
N ALA A 68 13.94 -13.08 -28.17
CA ALA A 68 12.55 -12.98 -28.60
C ALA A 68 11.98 -11.59 -28.34
N LEU A 69 12.24 -11.01 -27.16
CA LEU A 69 11.76 -9.67 -26.77
C LEU A 69 12.39 -8.54 -27.58
N GLN A 70 13.60 -8.71 -28.10
CA GLN A 70 14.23 -7.76 -29.01
C GLN A 70 13.65 -7.84 -30.43
N THR A 71 13.15 -9.01 -30.82
CA THR A 71 12.62 -9.26 -32.17
C THR A 71 11.14 -8.91 -32.28
N SER A 72 10.31 -9.36 -31.32
CA SER A 72 8.88 -9.14 -31.32
C SER A 72 8.26 -9.41 -29.95
N TYR A 73 7.38 -8.52 -29.51
CA TYR A 73 6.54 -8.69 -28.32
C TYR A 73 5.82 -10.05 -28.32
N TRP A 74 5.28 -10.46 -29.48
CA TRP A 74 4.51 -11.70 -29.60
C TRP A 74 5.35 -12.95 -29.39
N TYR A 75 6.60 -12.97 -29.86
CA TYR A 75 7.52 -14.07 -29.56
C TYR A 75 7.87 -14.13 -28.07
N GLY A 76 8.08 -12.98 -27.45
CA GLY A 76 8.24 -12.88 -25.99
C GLY A 76 7.02 -13.43 -25.23
N MET A 77 5.81 -13.09 -25.66
CA MET A 77 4.55 -13.60 -25.10
C MET A 77 4.44 -15.12 -25.22
N THR A 78 4.78 -15.69 -26.37
CA THR A 78 4.78 -17.14 -26.57
C THR A 78 5.77 -17.85 -25.65
N LEU A 79 6.99 -17.33 -25.50
CA LEU A 79 7.96 -17.94 -24.58
C LEU A 79 7.52 -17.80 -23.11
N ARG A 80 6.90 -16.68 -22.73
CA ARG A 80 6.30 -16.51 -21.40
C ARG A 80 5.17 -17.48 -21.12
N PHE A 81 4.33 -17.76 -22.12
CA PHE A 81 3.32 -18.80 -22.02
C PHE A 81 3.96 -20.15 -21.69
N PHE A 82 5.04 -20.53 -22.37
CA PHE A 82 5.74 -21.79 -22.11
C PHE A 82 6.45 -21.84 -20.75
N GLN A 83 6.99 -20.71 -20.26
CA GLN A 83 7.47 -20.63 -18.88
C GLN A 83 6.34 -20.89 -17.87
N GLY A 84 5.15 -20.33 -18.12
CA GLY A 84 3.94 -20.61 -17.34
C GLY A 84 3.51 -22.07 -17.44
N PHE A 85 3.50 -22.65 -18.64
CA PHE A 85 3.18 -24.05 -18.90
C PHE A 85 4.08 -24.98 -18.06
N SER A 86 5.38 -24.71 -18.07
CA SER A 86 6.35 -25.44 -17.27
C SER A 86 6.14 -25.33 -15.77
N TRP A 87 5.58 -24.22 -15.28
CA TRP A 87 5.34 -24.00 -13.86
C TRP A 87 4.28 -24.95 -13.27
N ALA A 88 3.38 -25.49 -14.10
CA ALA A 88 2.31 -26.38 -13.66
C ALA A 88 2.79 -27.65 -12.95
N ILE A 89 3.94 -28.20 -13.38
CA ILE A 89 4.49 -29.44 -12.84
C ILE A 89 4.92 -29.30 -11.38
N THR A 90 5.20 -28.09 -10.89
CA THR A 90 5.93 -27.92 -9.63
C THR A 90 5.15 -28.42 -8.41
N LEU A 91 3.89 -28.01 -8.28
CA LEU A 91 3.04 -28.46 -7.17
C LEU A 91 2.59 -29.91 -7.34
N ILE A 92 2.35 -30.34 -8.58
CA ILE A 92 1.91 -31.71 -8.89
C ILE A 92 3.02 -32.71 -8.57
N ALA A 93 4.24 -32.46 -9.06
CA ALA A 93 5.42 -33.27 -8.76
C ALA A 93 5.78 -33.26 -7.27
N SER A 94 5.55 -32.14 -6.56
CA SER A 94 5.73 -32.11 -5.11
C SER A 94 4.76 -33.06 -4.40
N GLY A 95 3.51 -33.12 -4.88
CA GLY A 95 2.48 -34.03 -4.38
C GLY A 95 2.82 -35.51 -4.63
N THR A 96 3.20 -35.86 -5.87
CA THR A 96 3.59 -37.24 -6.22
C THR A 96 4.84 -37.68 -5.47
N THR A 97 5.87 -36.83 -5.44
CA THR A 97 7.13 -37.12 -4.73
C THR A 97 6.89 -37.30 -3.23
N THR A 98 6.07 -36.45 -2.61
CA THR A 98 5.71 -36.61 -1.18
C THR A 98 5.00 -37.94 -0.94
N TYR A 99 4.06 -38.33 -1.81
CA TYR A 99 3.38 -39.61 -1.69
C TYR A 99 4.36 -40.80 -1.80
N SER A 100 5.27 -40.79 -2.77
CA SER A 100 6.21 -41.91 -2.97
C SER A 100 7.32 -41.96 -1.92
N TRP A 101 7.89 -40.82 -1.53
CA TRP A 101 9.13 -40.75 -0.75
C TRP A 101 8.98 -40.40 0.74
N SER A 102 7.84 -39.82 1.16
CA SER A 102 7.63 -39.47 2.57
C SER A 102 6.98 -40.61 3.36
N THR A 103 7.31 -40.78 4.63
CA THR A 103 6.47 -41.57 5.54
C THR A 103 5.17 -40.81 5.84
N LEU A 104 4.07 -41.51 6.14
CA LEU A 104 2.79 -40.86 6.49
C LEU A 104 2.91 -39.95 7.73
N SER A 105 3.78 -40.33 8.67
CA SER A 105 4.07 -39.58 9.90
C SER A 105 4.93 -38.33 9.68
N ALA A 106 5.72 -38.26 8.61
CA ALA A 106 6.61 -37.13 8.30
C ALA A 106 6.23 -36.38 7.00
N GLY A 107 5.05 -36.65 6.44
CA GLY A 107 4.62 -36.04 5.18
C GLY A 107 4.49 -34.51 5.21
N GLY A 108 4.23 -33.91 6.37
CA GLY A 108 4.11 -32.45 6.51
C GLY A 108 5.45 -31.76 6.39
N VAL A 109 6.47 -32.24 7.10
CA VAL A 109 7.86 -31.76 6.98
C VAL A 109 8.37 -31.97 5.56
N TYR A 110 8.08 -33.12 4.96
CA TYR A 110 8.51 -33.42 3.59
C TYR A 110 7.89 -32.45 2.57
N MET A 111 6.57 -32.28 2.59
CA MET A 111 5.85 -31.39 1.66
C MET A 111 6.21 -29.90 1.86
N THR A 112 6.35 -29.46 3.11
CA THR A 112 6.77 -28.08 3.41
C THR A 112 8.20 -27.82 2.94
N SER A 113 9.09 -28.80 3.08
CA SER A 113 10.47 -28.73 2.58
C SER A 113 10.50 -28.61 1.06
N LEU A 114 9.76 -29.46 0.35
CA LEU A 114 9.68 -29.39 -1.12
C LEU A 114 9.14 -28.04 -1.57
N SER A 115 8.05 -27.57 -0.97
CA SER A 115 7.43 -26.30 -1.34
C SER A 115 8.25 -25.05 -0.98
N LEU A 116 9.38 -25.16 -0.27
CA LEU A 116 10.29 -24.02 -0.01
C LEU A 116 10.81 -23.35 -1.28
N HIS A 117 10.74 -24.03 -2.43
CA HIS A 117 11.05 -23.44 -3.73
C HIS A 117 10.31 -22.10 -3.95
N GLY A 118 9.09 -21.93 -3.40
CA GLY A 118 8.29 -20.71 -3.53
C GLY A 118 8.87 -19.49 -2.80
N GLN A 119 9.81 -19.69 -1.87
CA GLN A 119 10.51 -18.63 -1.14
C GLN A 119 11.96 -18.52 -1.61
N ILE A 120 12.62 -19.66 -1.84
CA ILE A 120 14.03 -19.71 -2.26
C ILE A 120 14.20 -19.12 -3.66
N ALA A 121 13.33 -19.44 -4.62
CA ALA A 121 13.51 -18.98 -5.99
C ALA A 121 13.39 -17.45 -6.14
N PRO A 122 12.38 -16.76 -5.56
CA PRO A 122 12.31 -15.30 -5.57
C PRO A 122 13.49 -14.64 -4.84
N LEU A 123 13.90 -15.18 -3.68
CA LEU A 123 15.06 -14.68 -2.92
C LEU A 123 16.36 -14.78 -3.74
N PHE A 124 16.60 -15.94 -4.34
CA PHE A 124 17.79 -16.15 -5.17
C PHE A 124 17.78 -15.21 -6.40
N THR A 125 16.64 -15.15 -7.09
CA THR A 125 16.48 -14.32 -8.29
C THR A 125 16.66 -12.83 -7.97
N SER A 126 16.11 -12.33 -6.86
CA SER A 126 16.22 -10.91 -6.50
C SER A 126 17.66 -10.52 -6.17
N LEU A 127 18.39 -11.36 -5.40
CA LEU A 127 19.78 -11.13 -5.05
C LEU A 127 20.70 -11.17 -6.28
N VAL A 128 20.56 -12.20 -7.12
CA VAL A 128 21.35 -12.34 -8.34
C VAL A 128 21.08 -11.20 -9.32
N SER A 129 19.80 -10.84 -9.52
CA SER A 129 19.41 -9.74 -10.40
C SER A 129 20.02 -8.41 -9.94
N GLY A 130 19.96 -8.12 -8.64
CA GLY A 130 20.56 -6.91 -8.06
C GLY A 130 22.08 -6.84 -8.29
N GLN A 131 22.80 -7.95 -8.07
CA GLN A 131 24.25 -7.99 -8.23
C GLN A 131 24.70 -7.90 -9.70
N LEU A 132 24.03 -8.62 -10.60
CA LEU A 132 24.34 -8.57 -12.04
C LEU A 132 24.08 -7.18 -12.62
N CYS A 133 23.01 -6.53 -12.21
CA CYS A 133 22.70 -5.16 -12.64
C CYS A 133 23.70 -4.16 -12.08
N ALA A 134 24.08 -4.27 -10.80
CA ALA A 134 25.03 -3.34 -10.16
C ALA A 134 26.45 -3.39 -10.73
N HIS A 135 26.85 -4.51 -11.33
CA HIS A 135 28.17 -4.69 -11.94
C HIS A 135 28.17 -4.51 -13.47
N GLY A 136 27.08 -4.01 -14.05
CA GLY A 136 27.03 -3.64 -15.47
C GLY A 136 26.90 -4.80 -16.46
N PHE A 137 26.44 -5.98 -16.03
CA PHE A 137 26.17 -7.13 -16.91
C PHE A 137 24.79 -7.08 -17.59
N GLY A 138 24.04 -6.00 -17.38
CA GLY A 138 22.71 -5.78 -17.96
C GLY A 138 21.63 -6.78 -17.51
N SER A 139 20.36 -6.49 -17.82
CA SER A 139 19.27 -7.38 -17.39
C SER A 139 19.14 -8.67 -18.21
N TRP A 140 19.72 -8.73 -19.42
CA TRP A 140 19.64 -9.94 -20.26
C TRP A 140 20.49 -11.08 -19.70
N SER A 141 21.62 -10.78 -19.06
CA SER A 141 22.49 -11.77 -18.41
C SER A 141 21.77 -12.60 -17.34
N ILE A 142 20.77 -12.03 -16.67
CA ILE A 142 19.95 -12.69 -15.65
C ILE A 142 19.28 -13.94 -16.24
N PHE A 143 18.70 -13.82 -17.44
CA PHE A 143 18.00 -14.93 -18.09
C PHE A 143 18.96 -16.06 -18.47
N TYR A 144 20.12 -15.72 -19.04
CA TYR A 144 21.14 -16.71 -19.40
C TYR A 144 21.72 -17.41 -18.18
N PHE A 145 22.00 -16.67 -17.10
CA PHE A 145 22.46 -17.24 -15.84
C PHE A 145 21.46 -18.24 -15.26
N HIS A 146 20.17 -17.85 -15.19
CA HIS A 146 19.12 -18.75 -14.71
C HIS A 146 18.94 -19.99 -15.59
N ALA A 147 19.10 -19.88 -16.91
CA ALA A 147 19.06 -21.02 -17.81
C ALA A 147 20.20 -22.01 -17.53
N ILE A 148 21.44 -21.52 -17.35
CA ILE A 148 22.61 -22.35 -17.04
C ILE A 148 22.44 -23.08 -15.69
N VAL A 149 22.02 -22.34 -14.65
CA VAL A 149 21.76 -22.94 -13.33
C VAL A 149 20.68 -24.02 -13.43
N SER A 150 19.62 -23.77 -14.20
CA SER A 150 18.53 -24.73 -14.39
C SER A 150 18.97 -25.99 -15.15
N ILE A 151 19.89 -25.87 -16.12
CA ILE A 151 20.50 -27.03 -16.80
C ILE A 151 21.30 -27.88 -15.80
N CYS A 152 22.13 -27.25 -14.97
CA CYS A 152 22.87 -27.97 -13.93
C CYS A 152 21.92 -28.70 -12.96
N CYS A 153 20.86 -28.03 -12.51
CA CYS A 153 19.84 -28.63 -11.66
C CYS A 153 19.11 -29.80 -12.34
N LEU A 154 18.80 -29.70 -13.65
CA LEU A 154 18.20 -30.79 -14.42
C LEU A 154 19.13 -32.00 -14.48
N CYS A 155 20.42 -31.81 -14.74
CA CYS A 155 21.41 -32.89 -14.76
C CYS A 155 21.52 -33.59 -13.40
N ILE A 156 21.55 -32.80 -12.31
CA ILE A 156 21.59 -33.33 -10.93
C ILE A 156 20.30 -34.10 -10.62
N TYR A 157 19.13 -33.52 -10.91
CA TYR A 157 17.84 -34.16 -10.68
C TYR A 157 17.71 -35.48 -11.46
N TYR A 158 18.06 -35.47 -12.75
CA TYR A 158 17.93 -36.64 -13.60
C TYR A 158 18.87 -37.79 -13.17
N THR A 159 20.02 -37.47 -12.60
CA THR A 159 20.98 -38.48 -12.12
C THR A 159 20.67 -39.01 -10.72
N ILE A 160 20.06 -38.21 -9.84
CA ILE A 160 19.83 -38.59 -8.43
C ILE A 160 18.41 -39.11 -8.17
N HIS A 161 17.41 -38.52 -8.81
CA HIS A 161 16.02 -38.81 -8.51
C HIS A 161 15.54 -40.10 -9.20
N SER A 162 14.74 -40.87 -8.48
CA SER A 162 13.98 -42.03 -8.97
C SER A 162 12.54 -41.90 -8.49
N ASP A 163 11.58 -42.36 -9.29
CA ASP A 163 10.15 -42.22 -8.97
C ASP A 163 9.76 -43.00 -7.70
N GLU A 164 10.39 -44.16 -7.49
CA GLU A 164 10.19 -45.01 -6.33
C GLU A 164 11.51 -45.19 -5.57
N PRO A 165 11.47 -45.28 -4.22
CA PRO A 165 12.66 -45.47 -3.41
C PRO A 165 13.37 -46.81 -3.68
N GLU A 166 12.63 -47.84 -4.07
CA GLU A 166 13.19 -49.17 -4.40
C GLU A 166 14.05 -49.17 -5.66
N ASN A 167 13.75 -48.25 -6.58
CA ASN A 167 14.49 -48.09 -7.84
C ASN A 167 15.64 -47.09 -7.71
N ASN A 168 15.92 -46.58 -6.50
CA ASN A 168 16.99 -45.62 -6.29
C ASN A 168 18.33 -46.32 -6.02
N ARG A 169 19.36 -45.98 -6.82
CA ARG A 169 20.73 -46.52 -6.70
C ARG A 169 21.40 -46.26 -5.35
N PHE A 170 20.95 -45.26 -4.59
CA PHE A 170 21.55 -44.86 -3.32
C PHE A 170 20.91 -45.53 -2.10
N ILE A 171 19.80 -46.26 -2.28
CA ILE A 171 19.11 -46.94 -1.19
C ILE A 171 19.35 -48.44 -1.34
N PRO A 172 19.99 -49.11 -0.36
CA PRO A 172 20.17 -50.56 -0.39
C PRO A 172 18.81 -51.28 -0.46
N HIS A 173 18.69 -52.24 -1.38
CA HIS A 173 17.48 -53.06 -1.50
C HIS A 173 17.19 -53.79 -0.18
N GLY A 174 15.93 -53.73 0.27
CA GLY A 174 15.49 -54.37 1.52
C GLY A 174 15.90 -53.63 2.80
N SER A 175 16.32 -52.37 2.71
CA SER A 175 16.62 -51.55 3.89
C SER A 175 15.38 -51.32 4.77
N ALA A 176 15.59 -51.16 6.07
CA ALA A 176 14.53 -50.79 7.02
C ALA A 176 13.86 -49.46 6.67
N GLU A 177 14.56 -48.58 5.95
CA GLU A 177 14.05 -47.31 5.45
C GLU A 177 12.92 -47.50 4.42
N ILE A 178 13.09 -48.41 3.45
CA ILE A 178 12.05 -48.71 2.45
C ILE A 178 10.77 -49.22 3.13
N TYR A 179 10.93 -50.09 4.13
CA TYR A 179 9.80 -50.61 4.90
C TYR A 179 9.04 -49.49 5.63
N GLN A 180 9.75 -48.57 6.30
CA GLN A 180 9.14 -47.42 6.98
C GLN A 180 8.44 -46.45 6.01
N ILE A 181 8.97 -46.25 4.80
CA ILE A 181 8.35 -45.39 3.79
C ILE A 181 7.07 -46.00 3.23
N LYS A 182 7.01 -47.33 3.07
CA LYS A 182 5.84 -48.05 2.58
C LYS A 182 4.78 -48.32 3.65
N GLU A 183 5.15 -48.29 4.93
CA GLU A 183 4.25 -48.57 6.04
C GLU A 183 2.96 -47.73 5.98
N GLY A 184 1.81 -48.42 5.92
CA GLY A 184 0.48 -47.80 5.89
C GLY A 184 0.05 -47.20 4.55
N LYS A 185 0.86 -47.32 3.49
CA LYS A 185 0.44 -47.01 2.11
C LYS A 185 -0.14 -48.27 1.49
N ASP A 186 -1.26 -48.15 0.78
CA ASP A 186 -1.91 -49.30 0.17
C ASP A 186 -0.96 -50.02 -0.79
N ASP A 187 -0.79 -51.31 -0.54
CA ASP A 187 0.15 -52.18 -1.23
C ASP A 187 -0.46 -52.57 -2.58
N ASN A 188 0.18 -52.18 -3.68
CA ASN A 188 -0.07 -52.71 -5.03
C ASN A 188 0.32 -54.21 -5.16
N ASN A 189 0.26 -54.97 -4.06
CA ASN A 189 0.48 -56.41 -4.01
C ASN A 189 -0.82 -57.22 -4.22
N SER A 190 -1.88 -56.61 -4.73
CA SER A 190 -2.94 -57.39 -5.38
C SER A 190 -2.43 -57.84 -6.76
N LYS A 191 -2.20 -59.15 -6.91
CA LYS A 191 -1.98 -59.83 -8.19
C LYS A 191 -3.16 -59.69 -9.18
N ASP A 192 -4.13 -58.84 -8.91
CA ASP A 192 -5.28 -58.51 -9.74
C ASP A 192 -5.09 -57.13 -10.39
N LYS A 193 -4.46 -57.12 -11.57
CA LYS A 193 -4.41 -55.95 -12.48
C LYS A 193 -5.80 -55.50 -13.00
N ASN A 194 -6.89 -56.13 -12.52
CA ASN A 194 -8.28 -55.82 -12.89
C ASN A 194 -9.04 -55.11 -11.76
N LEU A 195 -8.40 -54.68 -10.67
CA LEU A 195 -9.08 -53.83 -9.69
C LEU A 195 -9.33 -52.45 -10.31
N HIS A 196 -10.60 -52.14 -10.53
CA HIS A 196 -11.07 -50.83 -10.99
C HIS A 196 -10.35 -49.72 -10.22
N LEU A 197 -9.52 -48.93 -10.91
CA LEU A 197 -9.05 -47.64 -10.41
C LEU A 197 -10.29 -46.87 -9.95
N GLU A 198 -10.37 -46.55 -8.66
CA GLU A 198 -11.48 -45.76 -8.15
C GLU A 198 -11.57 -44.46 -8.97
N PRO A 199 -12.74 -44.15 -9.54
CA PRO A 199 -12.87 -42.98 -10.40
C PRO A 199 -12.56 -41.73 -9.59
N VAL A 200 -11.71 -40.86 -10.15
CA VAL A 200 -11.28 -39.62 -9.50
C VAL A 200 -12.52 -38.79 -9.14
N PRO A 201 -12.71 -38.40 -7.87
CA PRO A 201 -13.93 -37.74 -7.43
C PRO A 201 -13.90 -36.23 -7.72
N TYR A 202 -13.84 -35.83 -8.99
CA TYR A 202 -13.67 -34.43 -9.45
C TYR A 202 -14.58 -33.43 -8.74
N ALA A 203 -15.89 -33.68 -8.71
CA ALA A 203 -16.86 -32.77 -8.10
C ALA A 203 -16.69 -32.67 -6.57
N LYS A 204 -16.48 -33.80 -5.89
CA LYS A 204 -16.30 -33.81 -4.42
C LYS A 204 -14.98 -33.15 -4.01
N ALA A 205 -13.95 -33.26 -4.85
CA ALA A 205 -12.67 -32.59 -4.65
C ALA A 205 -12.79 -31.07 -4.82
N LEU A 206 -13.37 -30.60 -5.93
CA LEU A 206 -13.50 -29.17 -6.24
C LEU A 206 -14.32 -28.40 -5.21
N PHE A 207 -15.42 -28.99 -4.72
CA PHE A 207 -16.30 -28.35 -3.74
C PHE A 207 -15.96 -28.73 -2.28
N ASN A 208 -14.78 -29.30 -2.03
CA ASN A 208 -14.36 -29.59 -0.66
C ASN A 208 -14.09 -28.28 0.10
N PRO A 209 -14.76 -28.03 1.24
CA PRO A 209 -14.61 -26.78 1.98
C PRO A 209 -13.18 -26.52 2.47
N THR A 210 -12.41 -27.57 2.74
CA THR A 210 -10.99 -27.45 3.14
C THR A 210 -10.14 -26.90 1.98
N LEU A 211 -10.38 -27.40 0.77
CA LEU A 211 -9.66 -26.97 -0.42
C LEU A 211 -10.03 -25.53 -0.79
N LEU A 212 -11.33 -25.19 -0.71
CA LEU A 212 -11.82 -23.83 -0.91
C LEU A 212 -11.20 -22.84 0.09
N LEU A 213 -11.16 -23.19 1.37
CA LEU A 213 -10.53 -22.37 2.41
C LEU A 213 -9.03 -22.16 2.15
N GLY A 214 -8.33 -23.22 1.70
CA GLY A 214 -6.93 -23.12 1.35
C GLY A 214 -6.68 -22.21 0.14
N ASN A 215 -7.46 -22.36 -0.92
CA ASN A 215 -7.36 -21.50 -2.10
C ASN A 215 -7.69 -20.04 -1.78
N ALA A 216 -8.68 -19.78 -0.92
CA ALA A 216 -8.98 -18.43 -0.44
C ALA A 216 -7.80 -17.83 0.35
N SER A 217 -7.14 -18.62 1.20
CA SER A 217 -5.95 -18.19 1.95
C SER A 217 -4.79 -17.81 1.02
N TYR A 218 -4.57 -18.57 -0.05
CA TYR A 218 -3.58 -18.25 -1.08
C TYR A 218 -3.94 -17.00 -1.90
N LEU A 219 -5.23 -16.81 -2.21
CA LEU A 219 -5.70 -15.58 -2.87
C LEU A 219 -5.40 -14.33 -2.02
N VAL A 220 -5.67 -14.40 -0.71
CA VAL A 220 -5.37 -13.31 0.25
C VAL A 220 -3.86 -13.03 0.30
N PHE A 221 -3.03 -14.08 0.29
CA PHE A 221 -1.58 -13.94 0.22
C PHE A 221 -1.12 -13.21 -1.06
N PHE A 222 -1.60 -13.64 -2.25
CA PHE A 222 -1.24 -12.99 -3.51
C PHE A 222 -1.74 -11.55 -3.58
N PHE A 223 -2.92 -11.28 -3.02
CA PHE A 223 -3.48 -9.93 -2.93
C PHE A 223 -2.62 -9.01 -2.07
N GLY A 224 -2.24 -9.43 -0.87
CA GLY A 224 -1.32 -8.68 0.00
C GLY A 224 0.03 -8.41 -0.65
N PHE A 225 0.60 -9.42 -1.31
CA PHE A 225 1.85 -9.28 -2.05
C PHE A 225 1.75 -8.25 -3.19
N HIS A 226 0.66 -8.27 -3.96
CA HIS A 226 0.42 -7.30 -5.04
C HIS A 226 0.30 -5.86 -4.51
N LEU A 227 -0.44 -5.66 -3.42
CA LEU A 227 -0.57 -4.36 -2.78
C LEU A 227 0.78 -3.84 -2.30
N TRP A 228 1.55 -4.68 -1.61
CA TRP A 228 2.87 -4.27 -1.11
C TRP A 228 3.83 -3.88 -2.22
N LEU A 229 3.88 -4.62 -3.33
CA LEU A 229 4.74 -4.28 -4.47
C LEU A 229 4.45 -2.89 -5.02
N HIS A 230 3.18 -2.51 -5.11
CA HIS A 230 2.79 -1.18 -5.58
C HIS A 230 3.09 -0.08 -4.55
N PHE A 231 2.95 -0.40 -3.25
CA PHE A 231 3.22 0.56 -2.17
C PHE A 231 4.71 0.77 -1.88
N ASN A 232 5.53 -0.25 -2.03
CA ASN A 232 6.97 -0.15 -1.79
C ASN A 232 7.64 0.84 -2.75
N GLN A 233 7.11 1.01 -3.97
CA GLN A 233 7.59 2.02 -4.92
C GLN A 233 7.42 3.46 -4.38
N LYS A 234 6.49 3.68 -3.44
CA LYS A 234 6.23 4.99 -2.81
C LYS A 234 7.09 5.25 -1.57
N LEU A 235 7.84 4.25 -1.07
CA LEU A 235 8.68 4.37 0.14
C LEU A 235 10.06 4.99 -0.14
N ASN A 236 10.37 5.36 -1.40
CA ASN A 236 11.60 6.06 -1.81
C ASN A 236 12.92 5.38 -1.36
N PHE A 237 12.96 4.04 -1.30
CA PHE A 237 14.21 3.32 -1.04
C PHE A 237 15.11 3.29 -2.29
N ASP A 238 16.43 3.32 -2.07
CA ASP A 238 17.42 3.09 -3.12
C ASP A 238 17.29 1.67 -3.72
N VAL A 239 17.67 1.49 -4.99
CA VAL A 239 17.51 0.23 -5.74
C VAL A 239 18.24 -0.93 -5.04
N GLY A 240 19.44 -0.68 -4.50
CA GLY A 240 20.21 -1.69 -3.79
C GLY A 240 19.58 -2.11 -2.46
N THR A 241 19.06 -1.14 -1.69
CA THR A 241 18.36 -1.40 -0.43
C THR A 241 17.01 -2.09 -0.66
N THR A 242 16.33 -1.75 -1.75
CA THR A 242 15.05 -2.35 -2.14
C THR A 242 15.20 -3.87 -2.33
N GLY A 243 16.27 -4.34 -2.97
CA GLY A 243 16.52 -5.78 -3.14
C GLY A 243 16.65 -6.54 -1.81
N ILE A 244 17.32 -5.95 -0.83
CA ILE A 244 17.50 -6.52 0.52
C ILE A 244 16.19 -6.52 1.31
N VAL A 245 15.45 -5.40 1.27
CA VAL A 245 14.16 -5.24 1.95
C VAL A 245 13.11 -6.20 1.39
N VAL A 246 13.08 -6.41 0.06
CA VAL A 246 12.22 -7.40 -0.60
C VAL A 246 12.64 -8.83 -0.26
N GLY A 247 13.94 -9.09 -0.05
CA GLY A 247 14.49 -10.41 0.27
C GLY A 247 14.19 -10.91 1.70
N LEU A 248 14.19 -10.00 2.68
CA LEU A 248 14.02 -10.31 4.10
C LEU A 248 12.76 -11.15 4.43
N PRO A 249 11.55 -10.83 3.91
CA PRO A 249 10.36 -11.64 4.08
C PRO A 249 10.53 -13.11 3.72
N TYR A 250 11.28 -13.41 2.66
CA TYR A 250 11.48 -14.79 2.20
C TYR A 250 12.40 -15.59 3.13
N ILE A 251 13.42 -14.94 3.71
CA ILE A 251 14.33 -15.60 4.67
C ILE A 251 13.56 -16.03 5.91
N VAL A 252 12.76 -15.13 6.48
CA VAL A 252 11.93 -15.44 7.67
C VAL A 252 10.88 -16.50 7.31
N ALA A 253 10.25 -16.40 6.14
CA ALA A 253 9.27 -17.37 5.67
C ALA A 253 9.83 -18.79 5.53
N ILE A 254 11.09 -18.96 5.08
CA ILE A 254 11.75 -20.27 4.99
C ILE A 254 11.82 -20.95 6.37
N VAL A 255 12.27 -20.21 7.39
CA VAL A 255 12.39 -20.73 8.75
C VAL A 255 11.01 -21.07 9.34
N CYS A 256 10.04 -20.15 9.21
CA CYS A 256 8.68 -20.35 9.69
C CYS A 256 7.99 -21.55 9.01
N LYS A 257 8.21 -21.76 7.71
CA LYS A 257 7.60 -22.85 6.95
C LYS A 257 8.10 -24.22 7.38
N PHE A 258 9.41 -24.36 7.62
CA PHE A 258 9.98 -25.60 8.15
C PHE A 258 9.42 -25.92 9.53
N PHE A 259 9.31 -24.90 10.40
CA PHE A 259 8.69 -25.04 11.71
C PHE A 259 7.21 -25.44 11.62
N ALA A 260 6.43 -24.87 10.69
CA ALA A 260 5.04 -25.26 10.47
C ALA A 260 4.90 -26.73 10.03
N GLY A 261 5.79 -27.22 9.16
CA GLY A 261 5.84 -28.63 8.78
C GLY A 261 6.12 -29.54 9.97
N TYR A 262 7.09 -29.17 10.81
CA TYR A 262 7.40 -29.90 12.03
C TYR A 262 6.23 -29.91 13.02
N MET A 263 5.58 -28.76 13.24
CA MET A 263 4.40 -28.67 14.11
C MET A 263 3.23 -29.50 13.59
N SER A 264 3.02 -29.54 12.27
CA SER A 264 2.00 -30.36 11.62
C SER A 264 2.17 -31.85 11.96
N ASP A 265 3.39 -32.36 11.89
CA ASP A 265 3.68 -33.79 12.09
C ASP A 265 3.90 -34.17 13.57
N ARG A 266 4.69 -33.37 14.31
CA ARG A 266 5.23 -33.69 15.65
C ARG A 266 4.78 -32.73 16.76
N GLY A 267 3.86 -31.82 16.48
CA GLY A 267 3.35 -30.86 17.48
C GLY A 267 2.62 -31.54 18.65
N CYS A 268 2.12 -30.75 19.61
CA CYS A 268 1.56 -31.19 20.90
C CYS A 268 0.73 -32.50 20.82
N ASN A 269 1.14 -33.52 21.58
CA ASN A 269 0.47 -34.82 21.66
C ASN A 269 -0.87 -34.77 22.38
N CYS A 270 -1.19 -33.67 23.06
CA CYS A 270 -2.44 -33.47 23.78
C CYS A 270 -3.62 -33.12 22.86
N LEU A 271 -3.36 -32.81 21.58
CA LEU A 271 -4.36 -32.42 20.59
C LEU A 271 -4.56 -33.53 19.55
N SER A 272 -5.80 -33.74 19.12
CA SER A 272 -6.08 -34.63 18.00
C SER A 272 -5.40 -34.11 16.71
N PRO A 273 -4.98 -34.99 15.78
CA PRO A 273 -4.29 -34.58 14.55
C PRO A 273 -5.03 -33.52 13.74
N VAL A 274 -6.36 -33.63 13.67
CA VAL A 274 -7.22 -32.67 12.96
C VAL A 274 -7.27 -31.32 13.68
N LEU A 275 -7.41 -31.32 15.01
CA LEU A 275 -7.46 -30.09 15.80
C LEU A 275 -6.12 -29.33 15.75
N LYS A 276 -5.00 -30.07 15.72
CA LYS A 276 -3.65 -29.52 15.55
C LYS A 276 -3.52 -28.73 14.23
N LEU A 277 -3.96 -29.32 13.12
CA LEU A 277 -3.89 -28.68 11.80
C LEU A 277 -4.85 -27.50 11.67
N LYS A 278 -6.05 -27.60 12.26
CA LYS A 278 -7.00 -26.47 12.36
C LYS A 278 -6.43 -25.30 13.15
N PHE A 279 -5.81 -25.56 14.30
CA PHE A 279 -5.17 -24.53 15.11
C PHE A 279 -4.01 -23.87 14.38
N LEU A 280 -3.15 -24.67 13.74
CA LEU A 280 -2.03 -24.17 12.94
C LEU A 280 -2.51 -23.30 11.77
N HIS A 281 -3.58 -23.70 11.07
CA HIS A 281 -4.15 -22.89 10.00
C HIS A 281 -4.76 -21.58 10.55
N GLY A 282 -5.59 -21.66 11.59
CA GLY A 282 -6.24 -20.49 12.19
C GLY A 282 -5.26 -19.46 12.73
N SER A 283 -4.16 -19.89 13.36
CA SER A 283 -3.12 -18.97 13.86
C SER A 283 -2.42 -18.21 12.73
N THR A 284 -2.17 -18.87 11.59
CA THR A 284 -1.58 -18.20 10.41
C THR A 284 -2.52 -17.16 9.82
N GLN A 285 -3.81 -17.46 9.68
CA GLN A 285 -4.79 -16.51 9.13
C GLN A 285 -5.05 -15.33 10.07
N LEU A 286 -5.10 -15.58 11.38
CA LEU A 286 -5.21 -14.51 12.37
C LEU A 286 -4.01 -13.56 12.30
N THR A 287 -2.80 -14.12 12.17
CA THR A 287 -1.57 -13.33 12.06
C THR A 287 -1.57 -12.46 10.80
N VAL A 288 -2.00 -13.02 9.66
CA VAL A 288 -2.16 -12.27 8.40
C VAL A 288 -3.20 -11.15 8.52
N GLY A 289 -4.35 -11.44 9.16
CA GLY A 289 -5.41 -10.45 9.36
C GLY A 289 -4.96 -9.28 10.25
N VAL A 290 -4.26 -9.58 11.35
CA VAL A 290 -3.71 -8.54 12.24
C VAL A 290 -2.65 -7.71 11.50
N SER A 291 -1.76 -8.31 10.73
CA SER A 291 -0.75 -7.56 9.97
C SER A 291 -1.38 -6.62 8.94
N PHE A 292 -2.46 -7.06 8.26
CA PHE A 292 -3.22 -6.22 7.34
C PHE A 292 -3.80 -4.99 8.05
N ILE A 293 -4.44 -5.18 9.20
CA ILE A 293 -5.01 -4.07 9.98
C ILE A 293 -3.91 -3.08 10.41
N VAL A 294 -2.78 -3.57 10.93
CA VAL A 294 -1.68 -2.71 11.38
C VAL A 294 -1.07 -1.93 10.21
N MET A 295 -0.84 -2.57 9.07
CA MET A 295 -0.37 -1.89 7.85
C MET A 295 -1.36 -0.85 7.34
N GLY A 296 -2.66 -1.14 7.40
CA GLY A 296 -3.69 -0.16 7.06
C GLY A 296 -3.69 1.04 8.00
N MET A 297 -3.59 0.82 9.31
CA MET A 297 -3.64 1.89 10.31
C MET A 297 -2.43 2.83 10.28
N PHE A 298 -1.24 2.29 10.03
CA PHE A 298 0.02 3.03 10.10
C PHE A 298 0.70 3.25 8.75
N ALA A 299 -0.02 2.99 7.65
CA ALA A 299 0.49 3.06 6.28
C ALA A 299 1.34 4.31 6.05
N THR A 300 2.60 4.13 5.64
CA THR A 300 3.57 5.21 5.31
C THR A 300 3.99 6.12 6.47
N GLN A 301 3.43 5.95 7.67
CA GLN A 301 3.85 6.72 8.86
C GLN A 301 5.14 6.17 9.44
N PHE A 302 5.29 4.84 9.44
CA PHE A 302 6.44 4.13 9.97
C PHE A 302 6.91 3.07 8.96
N PRO A 303 7.78 3.42 7.98
CA PRO A 303 8.22 2.49 6.93
C PRO A 303 8.79 1.17 7.45
N VAL A 304 9.49 1.19 8.58
CA VAL A 304 10.02 -0.02 9.23
C VAL A 304 8.90 -0.94 9.73
N LEU A 305 7.82 -0.38 10.28
CA LEU A 305 6.67 -1.15 10.74
C LEU A 305 5.94 -1.82 9.57
N ASP A 306 5.80 -1.11 8.44
CA ASP A 306 5.22 -1.66 7.22
C ASP A 306 6.04 -2.85 6.68
N ILE A 307 7.38 -2.75 6.71
CA ILE A 307 8.28 -3.86 6.34
C ILE A 307 8.12 -5.04 7.31
N ILE A 308 8.05 -4.78 8.62
CA ILE A 308 7.84 -5.84 9.63
C ILE A 308 6.51 -6.55 9.40
N CYS A 309 5.43 -5.80 9.22
CA CYS A 309 4.10 -6.39 9.02
C CYS A 309 4.01 -7.17 7.71
N PHE A 310 4.64 -6.67 6.64
CA PHE A 310 4.74 -7.41 5.38
C PHE A 310 5.57 -8.70 5.53
N THR A 311 6.68 -8.64 6.27
CA THR A 311 7.50 -9.82 6.60
C THR A 311 6.67 -10.88 7.34
N ILE A 312 5.87 -10.44 8.33
CA ILE A 312 4.93 -11.30 9.07
C ILE A 312 3.91 -11.92 8.13
N GLN A 313 3.31 -11.13 7.23
CA GLN A 313 2.32 -11.59 6.28
C GLN A 313 2.87 -12.66 5.32
N VAL A 314 4.04 -12.43 4.74
CA VAL A 314 4.69 -13.39 3.83
C VAL A 314 5.03 -14.67 4.57
N SER A 315 5.54 -14.55 5.80
CA SER A 315 5.92 -15.70 6.64
C SER A 315 4.70 -16.53 7.05
N ALA A 316 3.64 -15.89 7.53
CA ALA A 316 2.40 -16.55 7.91
C ALA A 316 1.70 -17.18 6.70
N GLY A 317 1.69 -16.50 5.55
CA GLY A 317 1.20 -17.05 4.28
C GLY A 317 1.99 -18.28 3.81
N ALA A 318 3.32 -18.29 4.00
CA ALA A 318 4.14 -19.46 3.68
C ALA A 318 3.83 -20.67 4.59
N MET A 319 3.45 -20.46 5.86
CA MET A 319 3.10 -21.53 6.79
C MET A 319 1.78 -22.23 6.45
N VAL A 320 0.90 -21.60 5.65
CA VAL A 320 -0.38 -22.16 5.19
C VAL A 320 -0.19 -23.52 4.50
N SER A 321 0.89 -23.69 3.73
CA SER A 321 1.20 -24.97 3.07
C SER A 321 1.39 -26.12 4.05
N GLY A 322 1.92 -25.85 5.25
CA GLY A 322 2.16 -26.88 6.27
C GLY A 322 0.88 -27.43 6.90
N SER A 323 -0.19 -26.64 6.92
CA SER A 323 -1.50 -27.09 7.41
C SER A 323 -2.35 -27.66 6.28
N ILE A 324 -2.63 -26.89 5.23
CA ILE A 324 -3.58 -27.27 4.18
C ILE A 324 -3.08 -28.43 3.33
N PHE A 325 -1.81 -28.46 2.91
CA PHE A 325 -1.34 -29.57 2.10
C PHE A 325 -1.27 -30.87 2.91
N LYS A 326 -0.98 -30.80 4.21
CA LYS A 326 -1.09 -31.97 5.08
C LYS A 326 -2.53 -32.47 5.19
N ILE A 327 -3.50 -31.57 5.39
CA ILE A 327 -4.92 -31.97 5.44
C ILE A 327 -5.33 -32.60 4.11
N CYS A 328 -4.97 -31.98 2.98
CA CYS A 328 -5.24 -32.53 1.65
C CYS A 328 -4.62 -33.92 1.50
N GLN A 329 -3.35 -34.10 1.86
CA GLN A 329 -2.65 -35.39 1.82
C GLN A 329 -3.38 -36.46 2.65
N LEU A 330 -3.81 -36.13 3.87
CA LEU A 330 -4.52 -37.06 4.76
C LEU A 330 -5.91 -37.44 4.23
N VAL A 331 -6.61 -36.52 3.56
CA VAL A 331 -7.96 -36.73 3.03
C VAL A 331 -7.94 -37.47 1.69
N SER A 332 -7.04 -37.08 0.77
CA SER A 332 -7.07 -37.59 -0.61
C SER A 332 -6.15 -38.78 -0.87
N ARG A 333 -5.15 -39.04 -0.02
CA ARG A 333 -4.19 -40.16 -0.12
C ARG A 333 -3.69 -40.39 -1.55
N GLN A 334 -4.12 -41.46 -2.22
CA GLN A 334 -3.74 -41.81 -3.58
C GLN A 334 -4.06 -40.72 -4.61
N HIS A 335 -5.13 -39.93 -4.41
CA HIS A 335 -5.53 -38.83 -5.29
C HIS A 335 -4.88 -37.48 -4.92
N PHE A 336 -3.83 -37.48 -4.09
CA PHE A 336 -3.20 -36.23 -3.63
C PHE A 336 -2.55 -35.41 -4.76
N HIS A 337 -1.93 -36.07 -5.74
CA HIS A 337 -1.38 -35.39 -6.92
C HIS A 337 -2.44 -34.61 -7.69
N PHE A 338 -3.64 -35.18 -7.82
CA PHE A 338 -4.79 -34.54 -8.45
C PHE A 338 -5.27 -33.31 -7.67
N ILE A 339 -5.33 -33.38 -6.33
CA ILE A 339 -5.65 -32.20 -5.49
C ILE A 339 -4.60 -31.10 -5.67
N MET A 340 -3.31 -31.45 -5.77
CA MET A 340 -2.25 -30.47 -6.02
C MET A 340 -2.35 -29.81 -7.40
N ALA A 341 -2.87 -30.51 -8.41
CA ALA A 341 -3.18 -29.92 -9.71
C ALA A 341 -4.30 -28.86 -9.61
N ILE A 342 -5.36 -29.14 -8.84
CA ILE A 342 -6.42 -28.16 -8.56
C ILE A 342 -5.85 -26.94 -7.83
N CYS A 343 -5.00 -27.13 -6.81
CA CYS A 343 -4.31 -26.02 -6.12
C CYS A 343 -3.47 -25.18 -7.09
N SER A 344 -2.76 -25.79 -8.04
CA SER A 344 -1.95 -25.08 -9.03
C SER A 344 -2.81 -24.20 -9.95
N ILE A 345 -3.94 -24.74 -10.42
CA ILE A 345 -4.90 -24.00 -11.24
C ILE A 345 -5.50 -22.85 -10.42
N ALA A 346 -5.90 -23.09 -9.18
CA ALA A 346 -6.47 -22.06 -8.30
C ALA A 346 -5.49 -20.90 -8.05
N ASN A 347 -4.20 -21.20 -7.84
CA ASN A 347 -3.14 -20.18 -7.73
C ASN A 347 -3.01 -19.34 -9.00
N SER A 348 -3.16 -19.96 -10.18
CA SER A 348 -3.10 -19.24 -11.46
C SER A 348 -4.32 -18.33 -11.67
N VAL A 349 -5.50 -18.80 -11.29
CA VAL A 349 -6.73 -17.99 -11.29
C VAL A 349 -6.59 -16.80 -10.35
N ALA A 350 -6.01 -17.00 -9.16
CA ALA A 350 -5.72 -15.92 -8.22
C ALA A 350 -4.80 -14.86 -8.85
N LEU A 351 -3.75 -15.27 -9.57
CA LEU A 351 -2.81 -14.34 -10.22
C LEU A 351 -3.47 -13.46 -11.28
N ILE A 352 -4.51 -13.95 -11.97
CA ILE A 352 -5.29 -13.18 -12.96
C ILE A 352 -6.28 -12.22 -12.26
N ILE A 353 -6.94 -12.69 -11.20
CA ILE A 353 -7.98 -11.93 -10.50
C ILE A 353 -7.38 -10.79 -9.68
N VAL A 354 -6.27 -11.02 -8.98
CA VAL A 354 -5.69 -10.09 -8.00
C VAL A 354 -5.45 -8.67 -8.55
N PRO A 355 -4.79 -8.47 -9.70
CA PRO A 355 -4.57 -7.11 -10.22
C PRO A 355 -5.86 -6.39 -10.58
N THR A 356 -6.82 -7.11 -11.16
CA THR A 356 -8.13 -6.56 -11.54
C THR A 356 -8.95 -6.20 -10.30
N LEU A 357 -8.94 -7.07 -9.30
CA LEU A 357 -9.57 -6.84 -8.02
C LEU A 357 -8.95 -5.65 -7.28
N ALA A 358 -7.61 -5.54 -7.30
CA ALA A 358 -6.90 -4.41 -6.69
C ALA A 358 -7.31 -3.08 -7.35
N ARG A 359 -7.33 -3.00 -8.69
CA ARG A 359 -7.80 -1.80 -9.40
C ARG A 359 -9.28 -1.49 -9.16
N PHE A 360 -10.13 -2.52 -9.06
CA PHE A 360 -11.54 -2.32 -8.79
C PHE A 360 -11.77 -1.70 -7.41
N ILE A 361 -11.05 -2.16 -6.40
CA ILE A 361 -11.16 -1.62 -5.03
C ILE A 361 -10.40 -0.29 -4.91
N MET A 362 -9.33 -0.12 -5.68
CA MET A 362 -8.36 0.96 -5.55
C MET A 362 -7.96 1.53 -6.93
N PRO A 363 -8.84 2.31 -7.59
CA PRO A 363 -8.68 2.70 -9.00
C PRO A 363 -7.42 3.49 -9.32
N GLU A 364 -6.96 4.33 -8.39
CA GLU A 364 -5.81 5.23 -8.55
C GLU A 364 -4.61 4.84 -7.66
N TYR A 365 -4.68 3.71 -6.99
CA TYR A 365 -3.67 3.30 -6.01
C TYR A 365 -3.30 4.39 -4.98
N GLU A 366 -4.26 5.24 -4.58
CA GLU A 366 -4.12 6.27 -3.55
C GLU A 366 -3.93 5.72 -2.13
N LEU A 367 -3.17 6.43 -1.28
CA LEU A 367 -2.92 5.99 0.10
C LEU A 367 -4.20 5.66 0.90
N MET A 368 -5.28 6.45 0.76
CA MET A 368 -6.53 6.15 1.47
C MET A 368 -7.20 4.86 0.98
N GLY A 369 -7.17 4.58 -0.32
CA GLY A 369 -7.65 3.31 -0.85
C GLY A 369 -6.87 2.11 -0.31
N TYR A 370 -5.59 2.26 0.03
CA TYR A 370 -4.80 1.19 0.65
C TYR A 370 -5.12 1.02 2.12
N VAL A 371 -5.33 2.10 2.86
CA VAL A 371 -5.83 2.04 4.23
C VAL A 371 -7.16 1.28 4.24
N ASP A 372 -8.10 1.67 3.38
CA ASP A 372 -9.41 1.03 3.28
C ASP A 372 -9.31 -0.45 2.89
N VAL A 373 -8.51 -0.78 1.88
CA VAL A 373 -8.29 -2.16 1.45
C VAL A 373 -7.66 -3.00 2.55
N ASN A 374 -6.61 -2.55 3.22
CA ASN A 374 -5.90 -3.34 4.23
C ASN A 374 -6.73 -3.47 5.53
N VAL A 375 -7.59 -2.50 5.84
CA VAL A 375 -8.53 -2.58 6.97
C VAL A 375 -9.73 -3.47 6.63
N VAL A 376 -10.21 -3.50 5.38
CA VAL A 376 -11.38 -4.30 4.95
C VAL A 376 -11.00 -5.71 4.51
N ALA A 377 -9.78 -5.94 4.03
CA ALA A 377 -9.28 -7.21 3.54
C ALA A 377 -9.41 -8.41 4.51
N PRO A 378 -9.42 -8.24 5.83
CA PRO A 378 -9.72 -9.33 6.75
C PRO A 378 -11.19 -9.80 6.76
N PHE A 379 -12.13 -9.07 6.14
CA PHE A 379 -13.59 -9.20 6.40
C PHE A 379 -14.47 -9.63 5.20
N TRP A 380 -13.93 -10.31 4.18
CA TRP A 380 -14.63 -10.61 2.89
C TRP A 380 -15.86 -11.55 2.95
N ASN A 381 -16.42 -11.89 4.12
CA ASN A 381 -17.67 -12.66 4.22
C ASN A 381 -18.93 -11.76 4.14
N ASP A 382 -20.08 -12.35 3.79
CA ASP A 382 -21.38 -11.65 3.66
C ASP A 382 -21.84 -10.92 4.93
N LEU A 383 -21.36 -11.35 6.11
CA LEU A 383 -21.56 -10.65 7.37
C LEU A 383 -20.84 -9.29 7.41
N GLY A 384 -19.63 -9.21 6.86
CA GLY A 384 -18.84 -7.98 6.74
C GLY A 384 -19.53 -6.95 5.84
N LYS A 385 -20.14 -7.38 4.73
CA LYS A 385 -20.92 -6.50 3.85
C LYS A 385 -22.17 -5.92 4.55
N LYS A 386 -22.90 -6.74 5.31
CA LYS A 386 -24.07 -6.29 6.10
C LYS A 386 -23.67 -5.37 7.26
N ALA A 387 -22.55 -5.64 7.92
CA ALA A 387 -22.01 -4.78 8.97
C ALA A 387 -21.56 -3.42 8.40
N ILE A 388 -20.94 -3.39 7.22
CA ILE A 388 -20.54 -2.15 6.53
C ILE A 388 -21.77 -1.32 6.12
N GLN A 389 -22.85 -1.95 5.66
CA GLN A 389 -24.11 -1.25 5.35
C GLN A 389 -24.75 -0.64 6.60
N LEU A 390 -24.86 -1.41 7.69
CA LEU A 390 -25.40 -0.92 8.97
C LEU A 390 -24.52 0.18 9.60
N TYR A 391 -23.21 0.07 9.45
CA TYR A 391 -22.24 1.05 9.95
C TYR A 391 -22.31 2.38 9.19
N LYS A 392 -22.34 2.34 7.85
CA LYS A 392 -22.56 3.54 7.00
C LYS A 392 -23.91 4.22 7.28
N GLN A 393 -24.90 3.45 7.75
CA GLN A 393 -26.25 3.93 8.05
C GLN A 393 -26.36 4.57 9.45
N TYR A 394 -25.62 4.08 10.46
CA TYR A 394 -25.73 4.57 11.84
C TYR A 394 -24.69 5.62 12.25
N TYR A 395 -23.51 5.67 11.62
CA TYR A 395 -22.43 6.58 12.02
C TYR A 395 -21.68 7.19 10.82
N PRO A 396 -22.24 8.22 10.15
CA PRO A 396 -21.64 8.79 8.94
C PRO A 396 -20.35 9.60 9.16
N LYS A 397 -19.91 9.83 10.42
CA LYS A 397 -18.75 10.70 10.75
C LYS A 397 -17.87 10.26 11.94
N SER A 398 -17.99 9.03 12.43
CA SER A 398 -17.20 8.52 13.57
C SER A 398 -16.77 7.08 13.32
N THR A 399 -15.46 6.81 13.33
CA THR A 399 -14.95 5.45 13.13
C THR A 399 -14.65 4.75 14.45
N ALA A 400 -15.53 3.85 14.87
CA ALA A 400 -15.17 2.73 15.74
C ALA A 400 -15.35 1.47 14.90
N ILE A 401 -14.26 0.74 14.62
CA ILE A 401 -14.35 -0.49 13.83
C ILE A 401 -14.46 -1.65 14.81
N THR A 402 -15.64 -2.25 14.86
CA THR A 402 -15.82 -3.55 15.51
C THR A 402 -15.27 -4.63 14.58
N VAL A 403 -14.15 -5.22 14.96
CA VAL A 403 -13.49 -6.31 14.22
C VAL A 403 -14.20 -7.62 14.57
N PHE A 404 -14.85 -8.22 13.58
CA PHE A 404 -15.41 -9.57 13.68
C PHE A 404 -14.44 -10.58 13.07
N VAL A 405 -13.78 -11.39 13.91
CA VAL A 405 -12.99 -12.53 13.42
C VAL A 405 -13.91 -13.75 13.43
N ASP A 406 -14.38 -14.16 12.26
CA ASP A 406 -15.24 -15.33 12.07
C ASP A 406 -14.41 -16.62 11.96
N PHE A 407 -14.41 -17.44 12.99
CA PHE A 407 -13.88 -18.80 12.95
C PHE A 407 -15.00 -19.75 12.51
N THR A 408 -15.06 -20.09 11.23
CA THR A 408 -16.03 -21.09 10.76
C THR A 408 -15.47 -22.50 11.02
N LEU A 409 -15.98 -23.18 12.05
CA LEU A 409 -15.60 -24.54 12.39
C LEU A 409 -16.43 -25.51 11.55
N PHE A 410 -15.77 -26.34 10.75
CA PHE A 410 -16.40 -27.43 10.00
C PHE A 410 -16.12 -28.78 10.68
N ASP A 411 -17.15 -29.61 10.79
CA ASP A 411 -17.02 -31.05 11.07
C ASP A 411 -17.53 -31.84 9.85
N GLY A 412 -16.60 -32.43 9.10
CA GLY A 412 -16.90 -33.02 7.79
C GLY A 412 -17.54 -32.01 6.82
N ASN A 413 -18.74 -32.33 6.32
CA ASN A 413 -19.52 -31.47 5.43
C ASN A 413 -20.52 -30.55 6.18
N LYS A 414 -20.53 -30.54 7.52
CA LYS A 414 -21.45 -29.72 8.31
C LYS A 414 -20.72 -28.58 9.01
N LEU A 415 -21.30 -27.39 8.91
CA LEU A 415 -20.92 -26.21 9.68
C LEU A 415 -21.21 -26.50 11.16
N PHE A 416 -20.18 -26.64 11.98
CA PHE A 416 -20.30 -27.00 13.40
C PHE A 416 -20.47 -25.77 14.30
N GLY A 417 -20.06 -24.59 13.83
CA GLY A 417 -20.33 -23.32 14.49
C GLY A 417 -19.34 -22.23 14.07
N THR A 418 -19.77 -20.98 14.20
CA THR A 418 -18.89 -19.82 14.01
C THR A 418 -18.49 -19.30 15.38
N ILE A 419 -17.20 -19.35 15.74
CA ILE A 419 -16.72 -18.57 16.89
C ILE A 419 -16.47 -17.17 16.35
N VAL A 420 -17.21 -16.18 16.83
CA VAL A 420 -17.01 -14.78 16.46
C VAL A 420 -16.23 -14.12 17.59
N ILE A 421 -14.92 -13.90 17.38
CA ILE A 421 -14.16 -13.08 18.31
C ILE A 421 -14.40 -11.62 17.93
N THR A 422 -15.13 -10.93 18.78
CA THR A 422 -15.41 -9.50 18.63
C THR A 422 -14.28 -8.73 19.30
N ILE A 423 -13.40 -8.13 18.52
CA ILE A 423 -12.39 -7.19 19.03
C ILE A 423 -12.92 -5.79 18.76
N GLN A 424 -13.36 -5.11 19.81
CA GLN A 424 -13.79 -3.73 19.69
C GLN A 424 -12.55 -2.84 19.70
N ILE A 425 -12.06 -2.48 18.52
CA ILE A 425 -10.98 -1.50 18.37
C ILE A 425 -11.65 -0.13 18.30
N SER A 426 -11.71 0.55 19.43
CA SER A 426 -12.00 1.98 19.46
C SER A 426 -10.87 2.68 18.72
N MET A 427 -11.09 3.03 17.45
CA MET A 427 -10.16 3.91 16.77
C MET A 427 -10.24 5.26 17.48
N LEU A 428 -9.22 5.57 18.26
CA LEU A 428 -8.79 6.95 18.35
C LEU A 428 -8.40 7.33 16.93
N HIS A 429 -9.36 7.89 16.20
CA HIS A 429 -9.03 8.88 15.19
C HIS A 429 -8.20 9.92 15.95
N ARG A 430 -6.88 9.75 15.97
CA ARG A 430 -6.09 10.88 15.53
C ARG A 430 -6.57 11.04 14.10
N ALA A 431 -7.51 11.96 13.92
CA ALA A 431 -7.53 12.75 12.69
C ALA A 431 -6.07 12.90 12.25
N LYS A 432 -5.77 12.93 10.94
CA LYS A 432 -4.61 13.72 10.53
C LYS A 432 -4.70 14.96 11.41
N PHE A 433 -3.79 15.12 12.39
CA PHE A 433 -3.76 16.33 13.17
C PHE A 433 -3.42 17.29 12.04
N ILE A 434 -4.44 17.97 11.53
CA ILE A 434 -4.26 19.03 10.57
C ILE A 434 -3.55 20.04 11.46
N ILE A 435 -2.21 19.95 11.49
CA ILE A 435 -1.39 20.73 12.41
C ILE A 435 -1.64 22.19 12.08
N SER A 436 -1.83 22.51 10.80
CA SER A 436 -2.07 23.85 10.32
C SER A 436 -3.28 23.88 9.36
N GLY A 437 -4.10 24.92 9.41
CA GLY A 437 -5.16 25.18 8.43
C GLY A 437 -4.90 26.47 7.65
N LYS A 438 -5.04 26.47 6.32
CA LYS A 438 -4.88 27.68 5.47
C LYS A 438 -6.21 28.36 5.22
N ALA A 439 -6.32 29.63 5.60
CA ALA A 439 -7.38 30.54 5.19
C ALA A 439 -6.88 31.48 4.09
N ILE A 440 -7.50 31.41 2.93
CA ILE A 440 -7.26 32.34 1.84
C ILE A 440 -8.30 33.46 1.90
N SER A 441 -7.86 34.66 2.27
CA SER A 441 -8.71 35.85 2.25
C SER A 441 -9.00 36.25 0.82
N SER A 442 -10.25 36.11 0.38
CA SER A 442 -10.69 36.48 -0.97
C SER A 442 -11.98 37.31 -0.92
N ALA A 443 -12.19 38.14 -1.94
CA ALA A 443 -13.46 38.86 -2.11
C ALA A 443 -14.45 37.98 -2.91
N PRO A 444 -15.77 38.09 -2.69
CA PRO A 444 -16.76 37.27 -3.39
C PRO A 444 -16.63 37.37 -4.93
N ALA A 445 -16.36 38.57 -5.43
CA ALA A 445 -16.19 38.83 -6.87
C ALA A 445 -14.85 38.34 -7.46
N SER A 446 -13.84 38.02 -6.64
CA SER A 446 -12.49 37.58 -7.06
C SER A 446 -12.44 36.10 -7.45
N ARG A 447 -13.37 35.63 -8.28
CA ARG A 447 -13.41 34.22 -8.70
C ARG A 447 -12.17 33.81 -9.50
N ASP A 448 -11.69 34.70 -10.35
CA ASP A 448 -10.49 34.52 -11.16
C ASP A 448 -9.24 34.19 -10.32
N TYR A 449 -9.08 34.84 -9.16
CA TYR A 449 -8.00 34.53 -8.22
C TYR A 449 -8.18 33.17 -7.54
N ARG A 450 -9.39 32.82 -7.12
CA ARG A 450 -9.68 31.49 -6.55
C ARG A 450 -9.39 30.37 -7.57
N ASP A 451 -9.81 30.56 -8.82
CA ASP A 451 -9.56 29.61 -9.90
C ASP A 451 -8.05 29.52 -10.23
N TYR A 452 -7.33 30.64 -10.22
CA TYR A 452 -5.86 30.63 -10.32
C TYR A 452 -5.20 29.80 -9.21
N ILE A 453 -5.59 30.01 -7.95
CA ILE A 453 -5.02 29.29 -6.80
C ILE A 453 -5.32 27.79 -6.94
N ARG A 454 -6.57 27.42 -7.25
CA ARG A 454 -6.98 26.02 -7.50
C ARG A 454 -6.17 25.36 -8.62
N ASP A 455 -5.84 26.10 -9.67
CA ASP A 455 -5.09 25.58 -10.82
C ASP A 455 -3.58 25.48 -10.59
N THR A 456 -3.03 26.20 -9.60
CA THR A 456 -1.59 26.35 -9.39
C THR A 456 -1.13 25.72 -8.06
N TRP A 457 -0.69 26.52 -7.10
CA TRP A 457 0.00 26.07 -5.89
C TRP A 457 -0.94 25.41 -4.85
N LYS A 458 -2.27 25.52 -5.00
CA LYS A 458 -3.22 24.77 -4.14
C LYS A 458 -2.96 23.27 -4.24
N LYS A 459 -2.83 22.73 -5.46
CA LYS A 459 -2.62 21.28 -5.71
C LYS A 459 -1.38 20.73 -5.01
N THR A 460 -0.30 21.49 -4.96
CA THR A 460 0.94 21.09 -4.29
C THR A 460 0.84 21.20 -2.77
N SER A 461 0.01 22.11 -2.27
CA SER A 461 0.01 22.49 -0.85
C SER A 461 -1.17 21.92 -0.04
N GLU A 462 -2.26 21.50 -0.70
CA GLU A 462 -3.49 20.95 -0.13
C GLU A 462 -3.38 19.50 0.38
N PRO A 463 -2.60 18.58 -0.25
CA PRO A 463 -2.42 17.21 0.26
C PRO A 463 -1.88 17.17 1.70
N GLU A 464 -1.16 18.22 2.09
CA GLU A 464 -0.50 18.36 3.38
C GLU A 464 -1.21 19.33 4.34
N ILE A 465 -1.72 20.46 3.83
CA ILE A 465 -2.35 21.51 4.63
C ILE A 465 -3.64 21.97 3.92
N PRO A 466 -4.84 21.68 4.46
CA PRO A 466 -6.12 22.04 3.86
C PRO A 466 -6.25 23.54 3.61
N VAL A 467 -6.83 23.90 2.47
CA VAL A 467 -7.00 25.28 2.02
C VAL A 467 -8.49 25.62 1.96
N VAL A 468 -8.91 26.68 2.65
CA VAL A 468 -10.29 27.19 2.65
C VAL A 468 -10.29 28.63 2.19
N PHE A 469 -11.13 28.97 1.21
CA PHE A 469 -11.34 30.35 0.77
C PHE A 469 -12.34 31.04 1.69
N VAL A 470 -11.95 32.15 2.30
CA VAL A 470 -12.79 32.89 3.25
C VAL A 470 -13.30 34.16 2.59
N CYS A 471 -14.62 34.25 2.42
CA CYS A 471 -15.30 35.35 1.74
C CYS A 471 -16.42 35.93 2.62
N GLY A 472 -16.73 37.22 2.49
CA GLY A 472 -17.94 37.81 3.07
C GLY A 472 -19.16 37.70 2.12
N LYS A 473 -20.19 38.50 2.38
CA LYS A 473 -21.32 38.75 1.48
C LYS A 473 -20.95 39.84 0.47
N GLY A 474 -21.39 39.67 -0.77
CA GLY A 474 -21.20 40.64 -1.85
C GLY A 474 -22.18 40.42 -2.99
N ASN A 475 -22.01 41.15 -4.09
CA ASN A 475 -22.91 41.07 -5.25
C ASN A 475 -22.79 39.75 -6.04
N TYR A 476 -21.71 38.99 -5.83
CA TYR A 476 -21.49 37.71 -6.46
C TYR A 476 -22.04 36.58 -5.59
N ASP A 477 -22.93 35.74 -6.15
CA ASP A 477 -23.50 34.60 -5.44
C ASP A 477 -22.51 33.42 -5.41
N LEU A 478 -22.00 33.12 -4.23
CA LEU A 478 -21.05 32.05 -3.99
C LEU A 478 -21.70 30.66 -3.91
N LYS A 479 -23.03 30.55 -3.81
CA LYS A 479 -23.73 29.26 -3.62
C LYS A 479 -23.44 28.24 -4.72
N ASN A 480 -23.42 28.70 -5.97
CA ASN A 480 -23.15 27.83 -7.12
C ASN A 480 -21.70 27.31 -7.07
N GLU A 481 -20.75 28.18 -6.72
CA GLU A 481 -19.34 27.81 -6.61
C GLU A 481 -19.12 26.83 -5.45
N GLU A 482 -19.72 27.10 -4.29
CA GLU A 482 -19.63 26.23 -3.12
C GLU A 482 -20.25 24.85 -3.36
N SER A 483 -21.36 24.77 -4.13
CA SER A 483 -21.97 23.48 -4.48
C SER A 483 -21.06 22.57 -5.31
N VAL A 484 -20.09 23.16 -6.03
CA VAL A 484 -19.16 22.43 -6.90
C VAL A 484 -17.85 22.11 -6.18
N TYR A 485 -17.25 23.10 -5.51
CA TYR A 485 -15.88 22.98 -4.98
C TYR A 485 -15.80 22.67 -3.48
N GLN A 486 -16.84 22.97 -2.70
CA GLN A 486 -16.90 22.73 -1.25
C GLN A 486 -15.67 23.22 -0.47
N ASP A 487 -15.06 24.32 -0.92
CA ASP A 487 -13.83 24.89 -0.39
C ASP A 487 -13.98 26.35 0.07
N ILE A 488 -15.22 26.84 0.25
CA ILE A 488 -15.52 28.24 0.60
C ILE A 488 -16.19 28.33 1.98
N LEU A 489 -15.58 29.12 2.86
CA LEU A 489 -16.19 29.62 4.08
C LEU A 489 -16.78 31.01 3.82
N GLN A 490 -18.11 31.10 3.76
CA GLN A 490 -18.82 32.37 3.66
C GLN A 490 -19.21 32.92 5.03
N LEU A 491 -18.69 34.09 5.38
CA LEU A 491 -18.96 34.79 6.63
C LEU A 491 -20.11 35.80 6.48
N ASP A 492 -20.87 35.99 7.55
CA ASP A 492 -22.04 36.87 7.55
C ASP A 492 -21.71 38.35 7.83
N PHE A 493 -21.02 39.00 6.88
CA PHE A 493 -20.81 40.45 6.87
C PHE A 493 -20.59 40.94 5.44
N ILE A 494 -20.83 42.23 5.16
CA ILE A 494 -20.58 42.81 3.83
C ILE A 494 -19.08 42.94 3.59
N ASP A 495 -18.56 42.25 2.57
CA ASP A 495 -17.15 42.26 2.23
C ASP A 495 -16.73 43.62 1.65
N SER A 496 -15.84 44.30 2.35
CA SER A 496 -15.28 45.58 1.91
C SER A 496 -13.91 45.79 2.56
N TYR A 497 -13.08 46.66 1.97
CA TYR A 497 -11.77 46.98 2.52
C TYR A 497 -11.82 47.48 3.98
N LYS A 498 -12.87 48.20 4.37
CA LYS A 498 -13.06 48.68 5.75
C LYS A 498 -13.48 47.58 6.73
N ASN A 499 -13.91 46.43 6.23
CA ASN A 499 -14.39 45.30 7.02
C ASN A 499 -13.40 44.12 7.03
N LEU A 500 -12.16 44.30 6.57
CA LEU A 500 -11.13 43.24 6.61
C LEU A 500 -10.87 42.73 8.03
N THR A 501 -10.90 43.62 9.02
CA THR A 501 -10.81 43.23 10.44
C THR A 501 -11.90 42.24 10.86
N LEU A 502 -13.14 42.41 10.37
CA LEU A 502 -14.23 41.47 10.64
C LEU A 502 -13.99 40.11 9.99
N LYS A 503 -13.39 40.09 8.79
CA LYS A 503 -12.97 38.85 8.13
C LYS A 503 -11.95 38.09 8.96
N MET A 504 -10.94 38.79 9.47
CA MET A 504 -9.91 38.21 10.33
C MET A 504 -10.49 37.62 11.62
N MET A 505 -11.41 38.35 12.25
CA MET A 505 -12.16 37.86 13.42
C MET A 505 -12.93 36.57 13.11
N GLY A 506 -13.61 36.52 11.97
CA GLY A 506 -14.36 35.33 11.53
C GLY A 506 -13.46 34.13 11.24
N ILE A 507 -12.26 34.35 10.69
CA ILE A 507 -11.25 33.30 10.50
C ILE A 507 -10.90 32.67 11.85
N TYR A 508 -10.54 33.48 12.85
CA TYR A 508 -10.19 32.96 14.18
C TYR A 508 -11.37 32.24 14.83
N ASP A 509 -12.58 32.82 14.79
CA ASP A 509 -13.78 32.20 15.36
C ASP A 509 -14.05 30.82 14.75
N TYR A 510 -13.94 30.71 13.42
CA TYR A 510 -14.14 29.45 12.71
C TYR A 510 -13.12 28.39 13.10
N PHE A 511 -11.82 28.70 13.04
CA PHE A 511 -10.78 27.70 13.34
C PHE A 511 -10.72 27.34 14.83
N ILE A 512 -11.09 28.25 15.73
CA ILE A 512 -11.14 27.95 17.17
C ILE A 512 -12.34 27.04 17.48
N LYS A 513 -13.53 27.34 16.96
CA LYS A 513 -14.76 26.59 17.27
C LYS A 513 -14.90 25.28 16.49
N ASN A 514 -14.56 25.29 15.20
CA ASN A 514 -14.91 24.21 14.28
C ASN A 514 -13.71 23.34 13.87
N SER A 515 -12.51 23.61 14.40
CA SER A 515 -11.31 22.84 14.05
C SER A 515 -10.37 22.62 15.24
N GLN A 516 -9.52 21.60 15.12
CA GLN A 516 -8.49 21.25 16.10
C GLN A 516 -7.07 21.60 15.60
N VAL A 517 -6.96 22.58 14.69
CA VAL A 517 -5.65 22.95 14.15
C VAL A 517 -4.76 23.60 15.21
N GLU A 518 -3.48 23.21 15.25
CA GLU A 518 -2.46 23.78 16.14
C GLU A 518 -1.98 25.15 15.62
N GLU A 519 -2.13 25.43 14.32
CA GLU A 519 -1.73 26.66 13.65
C GLU A 519 -2.76 27.09 12.60
N ILE A 520 -2.90 28.39 12.39
CA ILE A 520 -3.71 28.98 11.32
C ILE A 520 -2.76 29.78 10.43
N ILE A 521 -2.84 29.54 9.13
CA ILE A 521 -2.04 30.25 8.13
C ILE A 521 -3.02 31.12 7.35
N VAL A 522 -2.87 32.43 7.43
CA VAL A 522 -3.71 33.38 6.70
C VAL A 522 -2.91 33.93 5.53
N ILE A 523 -3.49 33.90 4.34
CA ILE A 523 -2.84 34.29 3.09
C ILE A 523 -3.84 35.04 2.21
N ASN A 524 -3.40 36.07 1.49
CA ASN A 524 -4.25 36.75 0.50
C ASN A 524 -4.36 35.99 -0.83
N ASP A 525 -5.43 36.27 -1.57
CA ASP A 525 -5.73 35.65 -2.87
C ASP A 525 -4.82 36.10 -4.03
N ASP A 526 -4.00 37.14 -3.83
CA ASP A 526 -3.05 37.69 -4.79
C ASP A 526 -1.58 37.33 -4.49
N THR A 527 -1.37 36.11 -3.96
CA THR A 527 -0.04 35.62 -3.57
C THR A 527 0.36 34.31 -4.29
N ILE A 528 1.65 33.96 -4.21
CA ILE A 528 2.18 32.63 -4.57
C ILE A 528 2.80 32.00 -3.34
N VAL A 529 2.44 30.75 -3.05
CA VAL A 529 2.96 30.02 -1.88
C VAL A 529 3.98 28.98 -2.33
N ASN A 530 5.15 28.99 -1.70
CA ASN A 530 6.11 27.91 -1.77
C ASN A 530 5.76 26.84 -0.72
N ALA A 531 5.15 25.74 -1.17
CA ALA A 531 4.64 24.69 -0.29
C ALA A 531 5.75 24.05 0.58
N THR A 532 6.94 23.83 0.01
CA THR A 532 8.07 23.19 0.69
C THR A 532 8.61 24.06 1.82
N SER A 533 8.87 25.34 1.55
CA SER A 533 9.37 26.27 2.56
C SER A 533 8.33 26.58 3.65
N LEU A 534 7.05 26.67 3.28
CA LEU A 534 5.97 26.84 4.25
C LEU A 534 5.88 25.64 5.22
N LYS A 535 6.05 24.43 4.70
CA LYS A 535 6.04 23.19 5.49
C LYS A 535 7.15 23.17 6.53
N GLU A 536 8.37 23.54 6.15
CA GLU A 536 9.51 23.57 7.08
C GLU A 536 9.27 24.51 8.27
N LEU A 537 8.55 25.62 8.05
CA LEU A 537 8.16 26.54 9.10
C LEU A 537 7.10 25.96 10.03
N THR A 538 6.05 25.34 9.48
CA THR A 538 4.97 24.70 10.27
C THR A 538 5.42 23.47 11.08
N ARG A 539 6.58 22.88 10.74
CA ARG A 539 7.17 21.78 11.53
C ARG A 539 7.80 22.26 12.84
N LYS A 540 8.16 23.55 12.94
CA LYS A 540 8.73 24.12 14.17
C LYS A 540 7.63 24.29 15.20
N LYS A 541 7.67 23.53 16.30
CA LYS A 541 6.67 23.64 17.37
C LYS A 541 6.93 24.85 18.25
N TYR A 542 5.99 25.80 18.27
CA TYR A 542 6.01 26.96 19.16
C TYR A 542 5.08 26.73 20.36
N THR A 543 5.67 26.57 21.54
CA THR A 543 4.91 26.35 22.79
C THR A 543 4.34 27.63 23.40
N LYS A 544 4.89 28.80 23.04
CA LYS A 544 4.42 30.11 23.52
C LYS A 544 3.53 30.78 22.46
N PRO A 545 2.56 31.62 22.85
CA PRO A 545 1.76 32.42 21.91
C PRO A 545 2.65 33.22 20.95
N THR A 546 2.61 32.88 19.66
CA THR A 546 3.50 33.45 18.64
C THR A 546 2.76 33.65 17.33
N MET A 547 3.04 34.77 16.67
CA MET A 547 2.71 35.02 15.27
C MET A 547 4.00 35.17 14.45
N ILE A 548 4.01 34.66 13.23
CA ILE A 548 5.18 34.55 12.37
C ILE A 548 4.86 35.16 11.00
N GLY A 549 5.71 36.06 10.52
CA GLY A 549 5.58 36.67 9.19
C GLY A 549 6.48 37.89 9.05
N LYS A 550 6.22 38.76 8.08
CA LYS A 550 7.00 39.99 7.90
C LYS A 550 6.59 41.06 8.91
N VAL A 551 7.40 41.22 9.97
CA VAL A 551 7.18 42.25 11.01
C VAL A 551 7.57 43.64 10.52
N SER A 552 6.60 44.55 10.51
CA SER A 552 6.75 45.99 10.30
C SER A 552 6.96 46.72 11.63
N ARG A 553 7.86 47.70 11.66
CA ARG A 553 8.22 48.46 12.87
C ARG A 553 8.20 49.97 12.60
N GLY A 554 7.68 50.75 13.56
CA GLY A 554 7.78 52.22 13.54
C GLY A 554 6.92 52.92 12.49
N TYR A 555 5.86 52.28 11.98
CA TYR A 555 4.99 52.88 10.97
C TYR A 555 4.15 54.02 11.56
N PRO A 556 4.18 55.24 10.96
CA PRO A 556 3.39 56.36 11.43
C PRO A 556 1.93 56.23 11.00
N ARG A 557 1.01 56.71 11.86
CA ARG A 557 -0.40 56.88 11.51
C ARG A 557 -0.51 57.97 10.44
N LEU A 558 -1.19 57.65 9.34
CA LEU A 558 -1.40 58.61 8.26
C LEU A 558 -2.38 59.72 8.71
N PHE A 559 -2.12 60.95 8.27
CA PHE A 559 -2.93 62.12 8.66
C PHE A 559 -3.97 62.52 7.61
N PHE A 560 -3.83 62.07 6.37
CA PHE A 560 -4.69 62.45 5.26
C PHE A 560 -5.95 61.58 5.17
N LYS A 561 -7.13 62.17 5.41
CA LYS A 561 -8.44 61.47 5.46
C LYS A 561 -8.83 60.73 4.17
N TRP A 562 -8.30 61.14 3.02
CA TRP A 562 -8.62 60.52 1.72
C TRP A 562 -7.86 59.22 1.45
N LEU A 563 -6.83 58.91 2.25
CA LEU A 563 -6.09 57.66 2.09
C LEU A 563 -6.91 56.49 2.67
N PRO A 564 -6.99 55.34 1.97
CA PRO A 564 -7.74 54.18 2.47
C PRO A 564 -7.17 53.63 3.79
N TRP A 565 -5.90 53.90 4.05
CA TRP A 565 -5.19 53.53 5.28
C TRP A 565 -5.26 54.58 6.41
N TYR A 566 -6.11 55.60 6.28
CA TYR A 566 -6.28 56.63 7.32
C TYR A 566 -7.04 56.09 8.54
N VAL A 567 -6.44 56.21 9.73
CA VAL A 567 -7.11 55.98 11.02
C VAL A 567 -7.19 57.30 11.78
N SER A 568 -8.35 57.63 12.36
CA SER A 568 -8.55 58.87 13.10
C SER A 568 -7.78 58.86 14.43
N SER A 569 -7.42 60.04 14.93
CA SER A 569 -6.83 60.18 16.27
C SER A 569 -7.81 59.85 17.41
N GLU A 570 -9.11 59.88 17.12
CA GLU A 570 -10.16 59.48 18.07
C GLU A 570 -10.16 57.97 18.26
N THR A 571 -9.99 57.21 17.17
CA THR A 571 -9.91 55.74 17.18
C THR A 571 -8.58 55.25 17.73
N TYR A 572 -7.46 55.88 17.35
CA TYR A 572 -6.13 55.50 17.84
C TYR A 572 -5.29 56.75 18.18
N LYS A 573 -5.04 56.95 19.48
CA LYS A 573 -4.43 58.19 20.01
C LYS A 573 -2.95 58.34 19.69
N HIS A 574 -2.21 57.24 19.53
CA HIS A 574 -0.76 57.30 19.31
C HIS A 574 -0.40 57.70 17.87
N LYS A 575 0.79 58.30 17.70
CA LYS A 575 1.29 58.75 16.40
C LYS A 575 1.89 57.62 15.56
N CYS A 576 2.39 56.57 16.20
CA CYS A 576 2.98 55.40 15.53
C CYS A 576 2.31 54.13 16.03
N TYR A 577 2.18 53.15 15.15
CA TYR A 577 1.67 51.83 15.51
C TYR A 577 2.76 50.97 16.18
N PRO A 578 2.39 50.05 17.09
CA PRO A 578 3.32 49.04 17.61
C PRO A 578 3.77 48.11 16.48
N PRO A 579 4.82 47.29 16.71
CA PRO A 579 5.23 46.29 15.73
C PRO A 579 4.09 45.34 15.36
N PHE A 580 3.84 45.16 14.07
CA PHE A 580 2.76 44.32 13.55
C PHE A 580 3.24 43.48 12.36
N ILE A 581 2.59 42.36 12.09
CA ILE A 581 2.88 41.52 10.92
C ILE A 581 2.03 42.01 9.75
N GLN A 582 2.64 42.14 8.58
CA GLN A 582 1.94 42.62 7.38
C GLN A 582 0.82 41.66 6.95
N GLY A 583 -0.29 42.23 6.48
CA GLY A 583 -1.53 41.48 6.18
C GLY A 583 -1.50 40.59 4.94
N SER A 584 -0.39 40.50 4.19
CA SER A 584 -0.33 39.67 2.98
C SER A 584 -0.30 38.17 3.29
N SER A 585 0.44 37.78 4.34
CA SER A 585 0.46 36.41 4.85
C SER A 585 1.16 36.28 6.20
N PHE A 586 0.68 35.35 7.03
CA PHE A 586 1.28 35.01 8.32
C PHE A 586 0.84 33.66 8.85
N ILE A 587 1.57 33.14 9.85
CA ILE A 587 1.22 31.96 10.64
C ILE A 587 0.93 32.41 12.07
N ILE A 588 -0.14 31.91 12.67
CA ILE A 588 -0.46 32.10 14.09
C ILE A 588 -0.69 30.75 14.75
N ASN A 589 -0.06 30.51 15.90
CA ASN A 589 -0.34 29.29 16.66
C ASN A 589 -1.65 29.41 17.45
N ARG A 590 -2.26 28.27 17.76
CA ARG A 590 -3.57 28.19 18.42
C ARG A 590 -3.63 28.96 19.75
N PRO A 591 -2.63 28.90 20.65
CA PRO A 591 -2.65 29.70 21.87
C PRO A 591 -2.72 31.22 21.62
N ALA A 592 -1.99 31.73 20.62
CA ALA A 592 -2.08 33.14 20.24
C ALA A 592 -3.45 33.48 19.63
N ALA A 593 -3.97 32.63 18.74
CA ALA A 593 -5.28 32.84 18.13
C ALA A 593 -6.40 32.87 19.18
N GLN A 594 -6.36 31.98 20.17
CA GLN A 594 -7.30 31.94 21.30
C GLN A 594 -7.22 33.21 22.15
N LEU A 595 -6.01 33.64 22.54
CA LEU A 595 -5.83 34.87 23.33
C LEU A 595 -6.38 36.10 22.61
N ILE A 596 -6.15 36.21 21.30
CA ILE A 596 -6.71 37.29 20.48
C ILE A 596 -8.23 37.19 20.47
N HIS A 597 -8.78 36.03 20.12
CA HIS A 597 -10.24 35.80 20.02
C HIS A 597 -10.98 36.12 21.32
N ASP A 598 -10.45 35.69 22.48
CA ASP A 598 -11.07 35.92 23.79
C ASP A 598 -11.06 37.40 24.22
N ASN A 599 -10.10 38.19 23.72
CA ASN A 599 -9.89 39.58 24.15
C ASN A 599 -10.24 40.63 23.09
N ILE A 600 -10.55 40.23 21.85
CA ILE A 600 -10.70 41.16 20.72
C ILE A 600 -11.77 42.23 20.95
N CYS A 601 -12.87 41.88 21.62
CA CYS A 601 -13.98 42.80 21.93
C CYS A 601 -13.62 43.87 22.99
N ARG A 602 -12.44 43.79 23.63
CA ARG A 602 -11.98 44.77 24.63
C ARG A 602 -11.25 45.96 23.99
N PHE A 603 -10.91 45.87 22.71
CA PHE A 603 -10.15 46.89 21.99
C PHE A 603 -11.06 47.72 21.06
N PRO A 604 -10.81 49.03 20.93
CA PRO A 604 -11.54 49.85 19.97
C PRO A 604 -11.23 49.40 18.54
N PHE A 605 -12.28 49.16 17.75
CA PHE A 605 -12.16 48.63 16.39
C PHE A 605 -11.33 49.54 15.48
N VAL A 606 -10.35 48.95 14.79
CA VAL A 606 -9.56 49.59 13.73
C VAL A 606 -9.76 48.77 12.45
N HIS A 607 -10.06 49.44 11.33
CA HIS A 607 -10.41 48.78 10.06
C HIS A 607 -9.21 48.16 9.33
N LEU A 608 -7.99 48.54 9.71
CA LEU A 608 -6.74 47.94 9.25
C LEU A 608 -6.48 46.68 10.08
N ASP A 609 -6.66 45.52 9.48
CA ASP A 609 -6.59 44.22 10.13
C ASP A 609 -5.18 43.92 10.66
N ASP A 610 -4.14 44.16 9.85
CA ASP A 610 -2.74 43.97 10.23
C ASP A 610 -2.32 44.85 11.43
N VAL A 611 -2.65 46.14 11.38
CA VAL A 611 -2.41 47.11 12.46
C VAL A 611 -3.23 46.75 13.70
N PHE A 612 -4.49 46.35 13.54
CA PHE A 612 -5.36 45.98 14.67
C PHE A 612 -4.81 44.73 15.38
N MET A 613 -4.40 43.70 14.63
CA MET A 613 -3.72 42.52 15.19
C MET A 613 -2.40 42.90 15.86
N GLY A 614 -1.65 43.85 15.30
CA GLY A 614 -0.46 44.43 15.92
C GLY A 614 -0.72 45.08 17.29
N ILE A 615 -1.79 45.87 17.40
CA ILE A 615 -2.20 46.51 18.66
C ILE A 615 -2.54 45.43 19.70
N ILE A 616 -3.35 44.44 19.32
CA ILE A 616 -3.76 43.37 20.23
C ILE A 616 -2.56 42.52 20.67
N THR A 617 -1.73 42.08 19.73
CA THR A 617 -0.55 41.26 20.04
C THR A 617 0.43 41.98 20.96
N ASN A 618 0.63 43.28 20.77
CA ASN A 618 1.45 44.09 21.65
C ASN A 618 0.86 44.24 23.07
N CYS A 619 -0.46 44.40 23.18
CA CYS A 619 -1.14 44.49 24.49
C CYS A 619 -1.24 43.16 25.23
N LEU A 620 -1.28 42.03 24.51
CA LEU A 620 -1.36 40.68 25.07
C LEU A 620 0.01 39.99 25.18
N GLU A 621 1.11 40.71 24.94
CA GLU A 621 2.49 40.19 24.96
C GLU A 621 2.71 38.96 24.05
N ILE A 622 1.98 38.87 22.95
CA ILE A 622 2.16 37.83 21.93
C ILE A 622 3.39 38.17 21.10
N LYS A 623 4.29 37.20 20.93
CA LYS A 623 5.55 37.42 20.20
C LYS A 623 5.30 37.49 18.69
N ASN A 624 5.61 38.64 18.08
CA ASN A 624 5.68 38.80 16.63
C ASN A 624 7.10 38.44 16.14
N GLN A 625 7.25 37.28 15.50
CA GLN A 625 8.50 36.76 14.95
C GLN A 625 8.65 37.13 13.47
N HIS A 626 9.77 37.77 13.13
CA HIS A 626 10.11 38.14 11.76
C HIS A 626 10.72 36.96 11.00
N GLU A 627 10.23 36.69 9.79
CA GLU A 627 10.77 35.70 8.85
C GLU A 627 10.89 36.34 7.46
N GLU A 628 12.08 36.30 6.86
CA GLU A 628 12.41 37.05 5.62
C GLU A 628 11.66 36.55 4.38
N GLY A 629 11.23 35.28 4.36
CA GLY A 629 10.53 34.68 3.22
C GLY A 629 9.05 35.09 3.06
N PHE A 630 8.46 35.80 4.02
CA PHE A 630 7.08 36.30 3.92
C PHE A 630 7.04 37.67 3.26
N ASP A 631 6.04 37.89 2.40
CA ASP A 631 5.86 39.15 1.65
C ASP A 631 7.14 39.54 0.88
N HIS A 632 7.70 38.53 0.21
CA HIS A 632 8.93 38.67 -0.56
C HIS A 632 8.60 39.13 -1.99
N HIS A 633 9.36 40.10 -2.50
CA HIS A 633 9.10 40.72 -3.81
C HIS A 633 9.90 40.10 -4.96
N TRP A 634 10.80 39.16 -4.65
CA TRP A 634 11.57 38.42 -5.63
C TRP A 634 11.16 36.95 -5.66
N LEU A 635 11.23 36.33 -6.83
CA LEU A 635 10.87 34.92 -7.07
C LEU A 635 11.94 33.91 -6.57
N THR A 636 12.95 34.38 -5.85
CA THR A 636 14.02 33.57 -5.23
C THR A 636 13.83 33.54 -3.72
N GLU A 637 13.94 32.36 -3.11
CA GLU A 637 13.98 32.16 -1.65
C GLU A 637 12.75 32.68 -0.87
N PHE A 638 11.56 32.68 -1.49
CA PHE A 638 10.32 33.09 -0.83
C PHE A 638 9.58 31.92 -0.17
N VAL A 639 8.87 32.22 0.91
CA VAL A 639 7.81 31.38 1.52
C VAL A 639 6.45 31.78 0.94
N VAL A 640 6.16 33.10 0.96
CA VAL A 640 5.00 33.68 0.30
C VAL A 640 5.45 34.90 -0.50
N PHE A 641 5.26 34.80 -1.82
CA PHE A 641 5.50 35.91 -2.74
C PHE A 641 4.26 36.80 -2.80
N HIS A 642 4.48 38.10 -2.60
CA HIS A 642 3.46 39.14 -2.72
C HIS A 642 4.11 40.46 -3.16
N TYR A 643 3.40 41.22 -3.97
CA TYR A 643 3.91 42.49 -4.51
C TYR A 643 3.15 43.67 -3.91
N GLN A 644 3.81 44.38 -3.00
CA GLN A 644 3.18 45.37 -2.11
C GLN A 644 2.65 46.62 -2.85
N TYR A 645 3.20 46.97 -4.02
CA TYR A 645 2.90 48.24 -4.69
C TYR A 645 1.70 48.19 -5.64
N SER A 646 1.35 47.02 -6.17
CA SER A 646 0.23 46.85 -7.09
C SER A 646 -0.28 45.42 -7.11
N ARG A 647 -1.60 45.25 -7.13
CA ARG A 647 -2.23 43.94 -7.27
C ARG A 647 -2.04 43.41 -8.69
N TYR A 648 -1.30 42.31 -8.84
CA TYR A 648 -1.19 41.62 -10.12
C TYR A 648 -2.50 40.91 -10.50
N THR A 649 -2.79 40.83 -11.79
CA THR A 649 -3.93 40.07 -12.32
C THR A 649 -3.71 38.56 -12.15
N ALA A 650 -4.79 37.79 -12.04
CA ALA A 650 -4.70 36.32 -11.96
C ALA A 650 -3.88 35.69 -13.10
N ASN A 651 -3.93 36.27 -14.31
CA ASN A 651 -3.14 35.80 -15.46
C ASN A 651 -1.63 36.07 -15.29
N GLN A 652 -1.25 37.23 -14.75
CA GLN A 652 0.15 37.51 -14.42
C GLN A 652 0.67 36.54 -13.35
N MET A 653 -0.16 36.25 -12.34
CA MET A 653 0.17 35.28 -11.30
C MET A 653 0.37 33.86 -11.86
N ARG A 654 -0.48 33.42 -12.81
CA ARG A 654 -0.28 32.16 -13.55
C ARG A 654 1.03 32.16 -14.34
N SER A 655 1.41 33.27 -14.96
CA SER A 655 2.67 33.40 -15.70
C SER A 655 3.88 33.29 -14.76
N PHE A 656 3.84 33.96 -13.60
CA PHE A 656 4.89 33.83 -12.61
C PHE A 656 4.99 32.41 -12.08
N TRP A 657 3.88 31.76 -11.73
CA TRP A 657 3.87 30.36 -11.30
C TRP A 657 4.59 29.42 -12.30
N LYS A 658 4.30 29.56 -13.61
CA LYS A 658 4.96 28.77 -14.66
C LYS A 658 6.48 28.97 -14.71
N GLN A 659 6.98 30.18 -14.41
CA GLN A 659 8.42 30.45 -14.39
C GLN A 659 9.14 29.76 -13.23
N ILE A 660 8.42 29.47 -12.14
CA ILE A 660 9.00 28.95 -10.89
C ILE A 660 8.76 27.42 -10.76
N GLN A 661 7.78 26.85 -11.46
CA GLN A 661 7.41 25.43 -11.39
C GLN A 661 8.56 24.46 -11.74
N ASN A 662 9.56 24.88 -12.53
CA ASN A 662 10.74 24.06 -12.83
C ASN A 662 11.86 24.16 -11.77
N LYS A 663 11.67 25.00 -10.74
CA LYS A 663 12.65 25.30 -9.69
C LYS A 663 12.18 24.93 -8.28
N LEU A 664 10.91 24.56 -8.12
CA LEU A 664 10.23 24.14 -6.89
C LEU A 664 9.76 22.70 -7.02
#